data_AF-X0AS07-F1
#
_entry.id   AF-X0AS07-F1
#
_cell.length_a   1.000
_cell.length_b   1.000
_cell.length_c   1.000
_cell.angle_alpha   90.00
_cell.angle_beta   90.00
_cell.angle_gamma   90.00
#
_symmetry.space_group_name_H-M   'P 1'
#
loop_
_entity.id
_entity.type
_entity.pdbx_description
1 polymer ?
#
loop_
_entity_poly.entity_id
_entity_poly.type
_entity_poly.pdbx_seq_one_letter_code
_entity_poly.pdbx_strand_id
1 'polypeptide(L)'
;MRSSAVLWPLASSLGLLAEAVPLNSPSVKFISPSKVSPGSAQNVVVEYNGDVDGHLTLTYGACSDELSVAEAHQHVGSTHVGQHPLAKRHLDHQDKRPTRFVWLTSEDISGGCLSAFLDGELIGQSDELDVVKRLARRTAKKKSFADVAGDDSLWFDGVAYLKQKQPDDFFVTATKNKTFGILGGGMSGLLSSLILDSVGIHNWKILESSERIGGRVRTVYLNGTSPEDGQYHELGPMRFPYELTDSETNETFPFMDQRMIFQLADVLNEMNAGNKSLQVEFWDWIQSSPNTPVDSPFRRPDGTWPTKAEVANDPAYYNPPVYHNETAAEEAIEALDDFKGITPERIRMYASNIFKAYKQAKEDGSFDYSEVSYLRDVIKTDLNTTDEVSPSHIYWPMWEYETIYFLASKWVTIKGGLSRLPAAFEPHVKDRVQYNAKVNGLHYNKNNTLSVFWKPTGSKPFSTPNNVENFDYVLNSVPLNLMKFWKMPRYSSLLKRAIDRTLYANACKVAVQFKTRFWEHLEQPIFGGCTRLTNPQLGQVCYPSWHINSTGPGTMLASYLSDYEATAACAMSEEEHLAYIKNSLIEVHGDVVEENWTGNCARQCWEQEEHHAGAFTMQIFGQQHLYLPAFYQTEFNTVFIGEAATFTHTWIFSALESAVRGSVQLLLDLGLVDEAKQVTQTWMARWIDV
;
A
#
# COMPACT_ATOMS: atom_id res chain seq x y z
N MET A 1 9.15 -50.69 99.95
CA MET A 1 7.76 -51.17 100.05
C MET A 1 7.39 -51.79 98.70
N ARG A 2 6.60 -52.87 98.75
CA ARG A 2 6.04 -53.71 97.65
C ARG A 2 5.58 -52.85 96.44
N SER A 3 5.58 -53.28 95.18
CA SER A 3 5.20 -54.60 94.65
C SER A 3 5.50 -54.71 93.13
N SER A 4 5.79 -55.96 92.70
CA SER A 4 5.32 -56.67 91.48
C SER A 4 5.33 -55.96 90.11
N ALA A 5 6.18 -56.34 89.14
CA ALA A 5 6.16 -57.52 88.25
C ALA A 5 5.12 -57.45 87.11
N VAL A 6 5.58 -57.56 85.84
CA VAL A 6 5.30 -58.66 84.85
C VAL A 6 5.77 -58.25 83.43
N LEU A 7 6.12 -59.27 82.66
CA LEU A 7 6.92 -59.38 81.42
C LEU A 7 6.30 -58.90 80.07
N TRP A 8 7.18 -58.41 79.17
CA TRP A 8 7.47 -58.70 77.73
C TRP A 8 6.34 -59.06 76.71
N PRO A 9 6.60 -59.04 75.37
CA PRO A 9 7.24 -58.06 74.46
C PRO A 9 6.33 -57.82 73.20
N LEU A 10 6.70 -56.98 72.21
CA LEU A 10 6.39 -57.20 70.76
C LEU A 10 6.87 -56.07 69.82
N ALA A 11 7.77 -56.46 68.92
CA ALA A 11 7.88 -56.19 67.47
C ALA A 11 7.45 -54.83 66.85
N SER A 12 8.45 -54.20 66.22
CA SER A 12 8.50 -53.80 64.79
C SER A 12 7.41 -52.89 64.19
N SER A 13 7.81 -51.69 63.78
CA SER A 13 7.74 -51.24 62.36
C SER A 13 8.39 -49.87 62.18
N LEU A 14 9.39 -49.82 61.31
CA LEU A 14 9.94 -48.59 60.74
C LEU A 14 8.93 -48.08 59.70
N GLY A 15 8.22 -47.01 60.02
CA GLY A 15 7.48 -46.21 59.04
C GLY A 15 8.45 -45.26 58.33
N LEU A 16 8.87 -45.61 57.12
CA LEU A 16 9.40 -44.64 56.16
C LEU A 16 8.25 -43.73 55.73
N LEU A 17 8.21 -42.51 56.28
CA LEU A 17 7.46 -41.41 55.70
C LEU A 17 8.21 -40.96 54.45
N ALA A 18 7.81 -41.49 53.30
CA ALA A 18 8.07 -40.84 52.03
C ALA A 18 7.17 -39.59 51.98
N GLU A 19 7.76 -38.41 52.17
CA GLU A 19 7.12 -37.17 51.75
C GLU A 19 6.96 -37.24 50.22
N ALA A 20 5.74 -37.48 49.76
CA ALA A 20 5.38 -37.31 48.37
C ALA A 20 5.45 -35.81 48.05
N VAL A 21 6.53 -35.40 47.39
CA VAL A 21 6.52 -34.14 46.62
C VAL A 21 5.40 -34.30 45.58
N PRO A 22 4.41 -33.40 45.48
CA PRO A 22 3.45 -33.48 44.40
C PRO A 22 4.24 -33.26 43.09
N LEU A 23 4.44 -34.34 42.34
CA LEU A 23 4.83 -34.27 40.94
C LEU A 23 3.70 -33.49 40.25
N ASN A 24 3.99 -32.25 39.89
CA ASN A 24 3.06 -31.39 39.18
C ASN A 24 2.93 -31.99 37.77
N SER A 25 1.95 -32.89 37.57
CA SER A 25 1.78 -33.61 36.32
C SER A 25 1.71 -32.63 35.15
N PRO A 26 2.45 -32.88 34.05
CA PRO A 26 2.44 -32.00 32.89
C PRO A 26 1.01 -31.89 32.37
N SER A 27 0.50 -30.67 32.23
CA SER A 27 -0.82 -30.43 31.64
C SER A 27 -0.85 -29.16 30.81
N VAL A 28 -1.71 -29.17 29.79
CA VAL A 28 -1.96 -28.05 28.88
C VAL A 28 -3.40 -27.62 29.00
N LYS A 29 -3.63 -26.34 29.31
CA LYS A 29 -4.97 -25.75 29.38
C LYS A 29 -5.20 -24.88 28.14
N PHE A 30 -6.29 -25.11 27.43
CA PHE A 30 -6.70 -24.24 26.32
C PHE A 30 -7.39 -22.99 26.86
N ILE A 31 -6.91 -21.82 26.45
CA ILE A 31 -7.47 -20.50 26.80
C ILE A 31 -8.38 -19.99 25.68
N SER A 32 -8.00 -20.25 24.42
CA SER A 32 -8.79 -19.89 23.24
C SER A 32 -8.46 -20.82 22.07
N PRO A 33 -9.30 -20.88 21.02
CA PRO A 33 -10.59 -20.20 20.87
C PRO A 33 -11.73 -20.91 21.61
N SER A 34 -12.75 -20.17 22.03
CA SER A 34 -14.04 -20.74 22.47
C SER A 34 -15.08 -20.79 21.35
N LYS A 35 -14.85 -20.02 20.28
CA LYS A 35 -15.69 -19.94 19.09
C LYS A 35 -14.86 -20.08 17.83
N VAL A 36 -15.35 -20.82 16.85
CA VAL A 36 -14.66 -21.03 15.59
C VAL A 36 -15.59 -20.82 14.40
N SER A 37 -15.02 -20.31 13.31
CA SER A 37 -15.72 -20.15 12.04
C SER A 37 -15.20 -21.18 11.02
N PRO A 38 -16.06 -21.81 10.21
CA PRO A 38 -15.63 -22.69 9.13
C PRO A 38 -14.71 -21.99 8.12
N GLY A 39 -13.66 -22.68 7.68
CA GLY A 39 -12.75 -22.21 6.63
C GLY A 39 -11.91 -20.98 7.00
N SER A 40 -11.57 -20.81 8.27
CA SER A 40 -10.89 -19.62 8.79
C SER A 40 -9.59 -19.95 9.51
N ALA A 41 -8.69 -18.97 9.61
CA ALA A 41 -7.51 -19.07 10.47
C ALA A 41 -7.86 -18.61 11.90
N GLN A 42 -7.39 -19.35 12.90
CA GLN A 42 -7.65 -19.09 14.33
C GLN A 42 -6.35 -19.22 15.11
N ASN A 43 -6.15 -18.36 16.12
CA ASN A 43 -5.11 -18.59 17.12
C ASN A 43 -5.63 -19.53 18.22
N VAL A 44 -4.85 -20.56 18.51
CA VAL A 44 -5.04 -21.45 19.67
C VAL A 44 -4.07 -21.00 20.75
N VAL A 45 -4.60 -20.57 21.90
CA VAL A 45 -3.79 -20.09 23.03
C VAL A 45 -3.84 -21.11 24.15
N VAL A 46 -2.68 -21.45 24.69
CA VAL A 46 -2.54 -22.45 25.75
C VAL A 46 -1.71 -21.95 26.92
N GLU A 47 -2.02 -22.46 28.10
CA GLU A 47 -1.21 -22.34 29.31
C GLU A 47 -0.61 -23.69 29.67
N TYR A 48 0.65 -23.68 30.10
CA TYR A 48 1.38 -24.87 30.53
C TYR A 48 1.43 -24.93 32.05
N ASN A 49 1.09 -26.08 32.62
CA ASN A 49 1.26 -26.38 34.04
C ASN A 49 2.17 -27.59 34.20
N GLY A 50 3.05 -27.55 35.20
CA GLY A 50 4.04 -28.61 35.42
C GLY A 50 5.17 -28.59 34.38
N ASP A 51 5.90 -29.71 34.29
CA ASP A 51 7.08 -29.82 33.44
C ASP A 51 6.73 -30.44 32.08
N VAL A 52 6.06 -29.68 31.22
CA VAL A 52 5.75 -30.10 29.84
C VAL A 52 7.05 -30.07 29.00
N ASP A 53 7.64 -31.23 28.77
CA ASP A 53 8.90 -31.43 28.03
C ASP A 53 8.79 -32.66 27.13
N GLY A 54 9.00 -32.48 25.82
CA GLY A 54 8.81 -33.56 24.83
C GLY A 54 8.16 -33.09 23.53
N HIS A 55 7.57 -34.03 22.79
CA HIS A 55 6.86 -33.77 21.54
C HIS A 55 5.38 -33.46 21.78
N LEU A 56 5.02 -32.19 21.70
CA LEU A 56 3.66 -31.67 21.82
C LEU A 56 2.92 -31.75 20.48
N THR A 57 1.74 -32.35 20.47
CA THR A 57 0.85 -32.41 19.31
C THR A 57 -0.52 -31.85 19.68
N LEU A 58 -1.04 -30.93 18.88
CA LEU A 58 -2.40 -30.41 19.01
C LEU A 58 -3.29 -31.02 17.92
N THR A 59 -4.47 -31.49 18.31
CA THR A 59 -5.46 -32.06 17.40
C THR A 59 -6.84 -31.50 17.67
N TYR A 60 -7.72 -31.69 16.70
CA TYR A 60 -9.15 -31.39 16.79
C TYR A 60 -9.96 -32.67 16.50
N GLY A 61 -10.96 -32.96 17.33
CA GLY A 61 -11.73 -34.20 17.24
C GLY A 61 -12.92 -34.27 18.21
N ALA A 62 -13.39 -35.49 18.48
CA ALA A 62 -14.42 -35.73 19.50
C ALA A 62 -13.93 -35.33 20.91
N CYS A 63 -14.85 -34.94 21.79
CA CYS A 63 -14.55 -34.66 23.20
C CYS A 63 -14.61 -35.99 23.99
N SER A 64 -13.45 -36.58 24.28
CA SER A 64 -13.33 -37.86 25.02
C SER A 64 -12.00 -37.92 25.78
N ASP A 65 -11.99 -38.62 26.92
CA ASP A 65 -10.79 -38.84 27.74
C ASP A 65 -9.90 -39.98 27.21
N GLU A 66 -10.46 -40.87 26.37
CA GLU A 66 -9.76 -42.00 25.75
C GLU A 66 -9.52 -41.72 24.25
N LEU A 67 -8.72 -40.70 23.94
CA LEU A 67 -8.35 -40.36 22.56
C LEU A 67 -6.91 -40.74 22.26
N SER A 68 -6.66 -41.18 21.04
CA SER A 68 -5.33 -41.24 20.45
C SER A 68 -5.18 -40.19 19.33
N VAL A 69 -3.93 -39.80 19.04
CA VAL A 69 -3.62 -38.88 17.93
C VAL A 69 -4.16 -39.39 16.58
N ALA A 70 -4.26 -40.71 16.40
CA ALA A 70 -4.74 -41.34 15.17
C ALA A 70 -6.25 -41.18 14.95
N GLU A 71 -7.02 -40.93 16.01
CA GLU A 71 -8.48 -40.77 15.98
C GLU A 71 -8.90 -39.31 15.81
N ALA A 72 -7.93 -38.39 15.69
CA ALA A 72 -8.18 -36.98 15.44
C ALA A 72 -8.90 -36.77 14.08
N HIS A 73 -9.93 -35.93 14.08
CA HIS A 73 -10.55 -35.46 12.83
C HIS A 73 -9.58 -34.60 12.03
N GLN A 74 -8.78 -33.79 12.73
CA GLN A 74 -7.76 -32.94 12.11
C GLN A 74 -6.52 -32.84 13.01
N HIS A 75 -5.35 -33.00 12.39
CA HIS A 75 -4.09 -32.62 13.01
C HIS A 75 -3.90 -31.11 12.87
N VAL A 76 -3.81 -30.38 14.00
CA VAL A 76 -3.62 -28.93 13.99
C VAL A 76 -2.15 -28.60 13.75
N GLY A 77 -1.26 -29.28 14.46
CA GLY A 77 0.19 -29.19 14.26
C GLY A 77 0.97 -29.79 15.43
N SER A 78 2.29 -29.83 15.29
CA SER A 78 3.17 -30.42 16.29
C SER A 78 4.48 -29.65 16.49
N THR A 79 5.05 -29.78 17.69
CA THR A 79 6.32 -29.17 18.04
C THR A 79 6.99 -29.84 19.23
N HIS A 80 8.30 -29.68 19.35
CA HIS A 80 9.00 -29.99 20.59
C HIS A 80 8.99 -28.78 21.54
N VAL A 81 8.79 -29.02 22.83
CA VAL A 81 8.76 -28.01 23.90
C VAL A 81 9.62 -28.44 25.09
N GLY A 82 9.96 -27.52 25.99
CA GLY A 82 10.74 -27.82 27.20
C GLY A 82 12.24 -27.93 26.95
N GLN A 83 12.95 -28.83 27.64
CA GLN A 83 14.40 -28.99 27.49
C GLN A 83 14.80 -29.88 26.30
N HIS A 84 13.83 -30.43 25.56
CA HIS A 84 14.08 -31.22 24.36
C HIS A 84 15.08 -30.55 23.39
N PRO A 85 16.08 -31.28 22.83
CA PRO A 85 17.10 -30.69 21.96
C PRO A 85 16.55 -29.95 20.73
N LEU A 86 15.40 -30.39 20.22
CA LEU A 86 14.71 -29.77 19.08
C LEU A 86 13.82 -28.57 19.46
N ALA A 87 13.58 -28.32 20.75
CA ALA A 87 12.87 -27.12 21.22
C ALA A 87 13.72 -25.84 21.07
N LYS A 88 14.98 -25.94 20.63
CA LYS A 88 15.87 -24.80 20.33
C LYS A 88 15.31 -23.82 19.29
N ARG A 89 14.30 -24.21 18.51
CA ARG A 89 13.62 -23.28 17.61
C ARG A 89 12.73 -22.26 18.34
N HIS A 90 12.44 -22.48 19.62
CA HIS A 90 11.54 -21.68 20.45
C HIS A 90 12.27 -20.91 21.55
N LEU A 91 13.53 -20.53 21.32
CA LEU A 91 14.33 -19.78 22.31
C LEU A 91 13.70 -18.44 22.72
N ASP A 92 12.87 -17.87 21.84
CA ASP A 92 12.15 -16.63 22.08
C ASP A 92 10.92 -16.81 23.00
N HIS A 93 10.60 -18.05 23.39
CA HIS A 93 9.49 -18.38 24.30
C HIS A 93 10.03 -18.82 25.66
N GLN A 94 9.34 -18.41 26.72
CA GLN A 94 9.66 -18.83 28.09
C GLN A 94 9.69 -20.36 28.16
N ASP A 95 10.76 -20.92 28.73
CA ASP A 95 11.01 -22.36 28.85
C ASP A 95 10.92 -23.14 27.52
N LYS A 96 11.06 -22.45 26.38
CA LYS A 96 10.87 -22.99 25.02
C LYS A 96 9.48 -23.63 24.82
N ARG A 97 8.46 -23.03 25.47
CA ARG A 97 7.06 -23.46 25.44
C ARG A 97 6.19 -22.38 24.79
N PRO A 98 5.93 -22.47 23.47
CA PRO A 98 5.11 -21.50 22.79
C PRO A 98 3.67 -21.53 23.27
N THR A 99 3.11 -20.38 23.66
CA THR A 99 1.75 -20.32 24.22
C THR A 99 0.68 -20.01 23.18
N ARG A 100 1.06 -19.70 21.93
CA ARG A 100 0.12 -19.38 20.84
C ARG A 100 0.48 -20.20 19.59
N PHE A 101 -0.55 -20.75 18.98
CA PHE A 101 -0.49 -21.57 17.79
C PHE A 101 -1.51 -21.09 16.75
N VAL A 102 -1.35 -21.53 15.51
CA VAL A 102 -2.28 -21.25 14.41
C VAL A 102 -2.99 -22.53 13.99
N TRP A 103 -4.31 -22.43 13.82
CA TRP A 103 -5.16 -23.48 13.30
C TRP A 103 -5.96 -22.98 12.11
N LEU A 104 -5.85 -23.69 10.98
CA LEU A 104 -6.73 -23.51 9.82
C LEU A 104 -7.90 -24.48 9.95
N THR A 105 -9.09 -23.96 10.23
CA THR A 105 -10.30 -24.78 10.37
C THR A 105 -10.76 -25.28 8.99
N SER A 106 -11.31 -26.49 8.97
CA SER A 106 -11.95 -27.01 7.76
C SER A 106 -13.27 -26.28 7.45
N GLU A 107 -13.71 -26.33 6.19
CA GLU A 107 -15.00 -25.75 5.76
C GLU A 107 -16.21 -26.54 6.31
N ASP A 108 -16.01 -27.81 6.67
CA ASP A 108 -17.02 -28.75 7.19
C ASP A 108 -16.91 -28.98 8.70
N ILE A 109 -16.22 -28.09 9.43
CA ILE A 109 -16.06 -28.20 10.89
C ILE A 109 -17.43 -28.24 11.60
N SER A 110 -17.60 -29.24 12.49
CA SER A 110 -18.77 -29.45 13.35
C SER A 110 -18.40 -29.26 14.83
N GLY A 111 -19.25 -29.61 15.80
CA GLY A 111 -18.89 -29.57 17.22
C GLY A 111 -17.77 -30.57 17.57
N GLY A 112 -16.89 -30.19 18.50
CA GLY A 112 -15.73 -30.98 18.92
C GLY A 112 -14.79 -30.23 19.85
N CYS A 113 -13.70 -30.88 20.27
CA CYS A 113 -12.73 -30.34 21.23
C CYS A 113 -11.31 -30.29 20.64
N LEU A 114 -10.52 -29.32 21.11
CA LEU A 114 -9.07 -29.33 20.94
C LEU A 114 -8.45 -30.25 22.00
N SER A 115 -7.48 -31.06 21.59
CA SER A 115 -6.75 -31.97 22.47
C SER A 115 -5.24 -31.77 22.32
N ALA A 116 -4.51 -31.85 23.44
CA ALA A 116 -3.05 -31.71 23.50
C ALA A 116 -2.43 -33.03 23.96
N PHE A 117 -1.48 -33.53 23.18
CA PHE A 117 -0.76 -34.78 23.46
C PHE A 117 0.72 -34.51 23.66
N LEU A 118 1.33 -35.10 24.69
CA LEU A 118 2.77 -35.08 24.93
C LEU A 118 3.31 -36.50 24.73
N ASP A 119 4.20 -36.66 23.76
CA ASP A 119 4.77 -37.98 23.37
C ASP A 119 3.70 -39.07 23.12
N GLY A 120 2.50 -38.64 22.71
CA GLY A 120 1.35 -39.51 22.42
C GLY A 120 0.34 -39.65 23.56
N GLU A 121 0.63 -39.17 24.77
CA GLU A 121 -0.28 -39.21 25.92
C GLU A 121 -1.11 -37.92 26.01
N LEU A 122 -2.42 -38.04 26.27
CA LEU A 122 -3.33 -36.89 26.41
C LEU A 122 -3.00 -36.12 27.70
N ILE A 123 -2.66 -34.85 27.57
CA ILE A 123 -2.30 -33.97 28.70
C ILE A 123 -3.18 -32.71 28.81
N GLY A 124 -4.19 -32.58 27.96
CA GLY A 124 -5.10 -31.44 27.99
C GLY A 124 -6.21 -31.53 26.95
N GLN A 125 -7.40 -31.04 27.28
CA GLN A 125 -8.54 -30.95 26.38
C GLN A 125 -9.30 -29.63 26.64
N SER A 126 -9.84 -29.02 25.58
CA SER A 126 -10.70 -27.83 25.68
C SER A 126 -12.14 -28.20 26.01
N ASP A 127 -12.94 -27.20 26.38
CA ASP A 127 -14.40 -27.33 26.28
C ASP A 127 -14.82 -27.51 24.81
N GLU A 128 -16.04 -28.00 24.58
CA GLU A 128 -16.61 -28.14 23.24
C GLU A 128 -16.70 -26.77 22.55
N LEU A 129 -16.16 -26.69 21.33
CA LEU A 129 -16.08 -25.45 20.57
C LEU A 129 -17.44 -25.09 19.96
N ASP A 130 -17.84 -23.83 20.12
CA ASP A 130 -19.03 -23.29 19.46
C ASP A 130 -18.71 -22.93 17.99
N VAL A 131 -19.33 -23.64 17.05
CA VAL A 131 -19.17 -23.38 15.61
C VAL A 131 -20.17 -22.32 15.15
N VAL A 132 -19.64 -21.14 14.85
CA VAL A 132 -20.45 -20.02 14.38
C VAL A 132 -20.89 -20.29 12.94
N LYS A 133 -22.19 -20.15 12.66
CA LYS A 133 -22.73 -20.25 11.30
C LYS A 133 -22.14 -19.16 10.41
N ARG A 134 -21.42 -19.55 9.37
CA ARG A 134 -20.90 -18.65 8.34
C ARG A 134 -22.03 -18.25 7.39
N LEU A 135 -22.19 -16.96 7.11
CA LEU A 135 -22.90 -16.50 5.91
C LEU A 135 -22.05 -16.92 4.70
N ALA A 136 -22.55 -17.89 3.92
CA ALA A 136 -21.78 -18.57 2.89
C ALA A 136 -21.19 -17.60 1.83
N ARG A 137 -19.87 -17.61 1.66
CA ARG A 137 -19.26 -17.24 0.36
C ARG A 137 -19.37 -18.47 -0.55
N ARG A 138 -19.92 -18.29 -1.75
CA ARG A 138 -20.06 -19.35 -2.75
C ARG A 138 -18.67 -19.87 -3.12
N THR A 139 -18.60 -21.19 -3.21
CA THR A 139 -17.48 -22.06 -3.58
C THR A 139 -16.72 -21.64 -4.85
N ALA A 140 -15.39 -21.68 -4.79
CA ALA A 140 -14.52 -21.90 -5.95
C ALA A 140 -13.36 -22.86 -5.63
N LYS A 141 -12.94 -23.61 -6.65
CA LYS A 141 -12.02 -24.77 -6.64
C LYS A 141 -10.63 -24.46 -6.05
N LYS A 142 -9.98 -25.49 -5.49
CA LYS A 142 -8.55 -25.50 -5.10
C LYS A 142 -7.66 -25.03 -6.28
N LYS A 143 -7.18 -23.79 -6.23
CA LYS A 143 -6.13 -23.23 -7.10
C LYS A 143 -4.99 -22.65 -6.24
N SER A 144 -3.81 -22.46 -6.81
CA SER A 144 -2.66 -21.85 -6.09
C SER A 144 -2.91 -20.35 -5.88
N PHE A 145 -2.27 -19.69 -4.91
CA PHE A 145 -2.50 -18.25 -4.68
C PHE A 145 -2.00 -17.33 -5.78
N ALA A 146 -1.04 -17.78 -6.60
CA ALA A 146 -0.73 -17.09 -7.84
C ALA A 146 -1.94 -17.04 -8.79
N ASP A 147 -2.85 -18.03 -8.68
CA ASP A 147 -4.12 -18.09 -9.41
C ASP A 147 -5.30 -17.47 -8.61
N VAL A 148 -5.23 -17.41 -7.27
CA VAL A 148 -6.28 -16.89 -6.34
C VAL A 148 -6.10 -15.40 -6.01
N ALA A 149 -4.95 -14.79 -6.29
CA ALA A 149 -4.79 -13.33 -6.30
C ALA A 149 -5.70 -12.62 -7.34
N GLY A 150 -6.62 -13.36 -7.98
CA GLY A 150 -7.77 -12.85 -8.70
C GLY A 150 -9.04 -13.71 -8.65
N ASP A 151 -9.21 -14.64 -7.69
CA ASP A 151 -10.44 -15.47 -7.62
C ASP A 151 -11.06 -15.40 -6.19
N ASP A 152 -12.31 -14.93 -6.14
CA ASP A 152 -13.27 -14.82 -5.01
C ASP A 152 -12.89 -14.14 -3.68
N SER A 153 -11.67 -13.66 -3.51
CA SER A 153 -11.31 -12.75 -2.41
C SER A 153 -10.90 -11.40 -3.01
N LEU A 154 -11.74 -10.37 -2.88
CA LEU A 154 -11.46 -9.04 -3.41
C LEU A 154 -10.29 -8.33 -2.68
N TRP A 155 -9.52 -9.04 -1.85
CA TRP A 155 -8.34 -8.57 -1.12
C TRP A 155 -7.41 -9.75 -0.79
N PHE A 156 -6.17 -9.50 -0.38
CA PHE A 156 -5.21 -10.51 0.10
C PHE A 156 -5.86 -11.56 1.01
N ASP A 157 -6.00 -12.77 0.48
CA ASP A 157 -6.58 -13.92 1.19
C ASP A 157 -5.55 -14.55 2.11
N GLY A 158 -5.61 -14.16 3.37
CA GLY A 158 -4.75 -14.70 4.41
C GLY A 158 -4.89 -16.21 4.63
N VAL A 159 -6.07 -16.80 4.38
CA VAL A 159 -6.27 -18.25 4.54
C VAL A 159 -5.64 -18.99 3.37
N ALA A 160 -5.84 -18.53 2.13
CA ALA A 160 -5.15 -19.08 0.97
C ALA A 160 -3.62 -18.91 1.07
N TYR A 161 -3.16 -17.77 1.63
CA TYR A 161 -1.76 -17.52 1.92
C TYR A 161 -1.18 -18.57 2.87
N LEU A 162 -1.81 -18.78 4.04
CA LEU A 162 -1.37 -19.79 5.01
C LEU A 162 -1.47 -21.23 4.47
N LYS A 163 -2.49 -21.56 3.66
CA LYS A 163 -2.67 -22.91 3.06
C LYS A 163 -1.54 -23.35 2.12
N GLN A 164 -0.77 -22.42 1.57
CA GLN A 164 0.39 -22.75 0.73
C GLN A 164 1.63 -23.12 1.55
N LYS A 165 1.65 -22.71 2.82
CA LYS A 165 2.73 -23.04 3.74
C LYS A 165 2.51 -24.42 4.31
N GLN A 166 3.59 -25.11 4.66
CA GLN A 166 3.44 -26.35 5.41
C GLN A 166 2.94 -26.02 6.83
N PRO A 167 2.08 -26.84 7.45
CA PRO A 167 1.58 -26.58 8.80
C PRO A 167 2.68 -26.21 9.79
N ASP A 168 3.81 -26.91 9.77
CA ASP A 168 4.96 -26.64 10.65
C ASP A 168 5.60 -25.25 10.46
N ASP A 169 5.42 -24.60 9.30
CA ASP A 169 6.01 -23.29 9.01
C ASP A 169 5.29 -22.14 9.74
N PHE A 170 3.99 -22.29 10.01
CA PHE A 170 3.16 -21.24 10.62
C PHE A 170 2.37 -21.70 11.86
N PHE A 171 2.47 -22.98 12.22
CA PHE A 171 1.76 -23.56 13.36
C PHE A 171 2.10 -22.85 14.67
N VAL A 172 3.35 -22.46 14.90
CA VAL A 172 3.77 -21.75 16.11
C VAL A 172 3.86 -20.26 15.83
N THR A 173 3.18 -19.46 16.64
CA THR A 173 3.26 -18.00 16.56
C THR A 173 4.63 -17.51 17.05
N ALA A 174 5.29 -16.67 16.26
CA ALA A 174 6.55 -16.03 16.61
C ALA A 174 6.36 -14.91 17.65
N THR A 175 7.43 -14.62 18.41
CA THR A 175 7.44 -13.57 19.43
C THR A 175 7.46 -12.16 18.80
N LYS A 176 6.68 -11.22 19.36
CA LYS A 176 6.63 -9.80 18.93
C LYS A 176 7.92 -9.00 19.16
N ASN A 177 8.89 -9.57 19.87
CA ASN A 177 10.20 -8.95 20.17
C ASN A 177 11.21 -9.06 19.03
N LYS A 178 10.86 -9.71 17.91
CA LYS A 178 11.68 -9.74 16.70
C LYS A 178 12.01 -8.33 16.19
N THR A 179 13.08 -8.22 15.44
CA THR A 179 13.58 -6.96 14.85
C THR A 179 13.07 -6.79 13.43
N PHE A 180 12.53 -5.61 13.11
CA PHE A 180 11.93 -5.32 11.81
C PHE A 180 12.59 -4.12 11.12
N GLY A 181 13.11 -4.34 9.91
CA GLY A 181 13.64 -3.26 9.08
C GLY A 181 12.57 -2.75 8.12
N ILE A 182 12.32 -1.44 8.10
CA ILE A 182 11.47 -0.80 7.09
C ILE A 182 12.37 0.01 6.18
N LEU A 183 12.48 -0.38 4.91
CA LEU A 183 13.36 0.29 3.96
C LEU A 183 12.56 1.35 3.21
N GLY A 184 12.87 2.62 3.45
CA GLY A 184 12.15 3.79 2.93
C GLY A 184 11.09 4.32 3.91
N GLY A 185 11.17 5.62 4.19
CA GLY A 185 10.20 6.40 4.97
C GLY A 185 9.12 7.05 4.11
N GLY A 186 8.73 6.41 3.00
CA GLY A 186 7.58 6.80 2.18
C GLY A 186 6.23 6.48 2.87
N MET A 187 5.11 6.85 2.24
CA MET A 187 3.78 6.64 2.83
C MET A 187 3.48 5.19 3.21
N SER A 188 3.95 4.21 2.41
CA SER A 188 3.78 2.80 2.73
C SER A 188 4.62 2.37 3.94
N GLY A 189 5.90 2.77 4.01
CA GLY A 189 6.77 2.50 5.15
C GLY A 189 6.27 3.15 6.45
N LEU A 190 5.78 4.39 6.37
CA LEU A 190 5.18 5.10 7.50
C LEU A 190 3.92 4.40 8.01
N LEU A 191 2.99 4.03 7.12
CA LEU A 191 1.79 3.30 7.55
C LEU A 191 2.12 1.91 8.11
N SER A 192 3.07 1.18 7.51
CA SER A 192 3.53 -0.10 8.07
C SER A 192 4.08 0.05 9.49
N SER A 193 4.84 1.12 9.77
CA SER A 193 5.36 1.39 11.11
C SER A 193 4.23 1.64 12.14
N LEU A 194 3.21 2.40 11.74
CA LEU A 194 2.02 2.67 12.55
C LEU A 194 1.22 1.38 12.82
N ILE A 195 1.05 0.54 11.79
CA ILE A 195 0.35 -0.74 11.91
C ILE A 195 1.08 -1.67 12.89
N LEU A 196 2.41 -1.81 12.76
CA LEU A 196 3.19 -2.65 13.67
C LEU A 196 3.07 -2.18 15.11
N ASP A 197 3.17 -0.87 15.37
CA ASP A 197 2.96 -0.31 16.71
C ASP A 197 1.55 -0.58 17.24
N SER A 198 0.51 -0.45 16.40
CA SER A 198 -0.90 -0.66 16.80
C SER A 198 -1.21 -2.08 17.26
N VAL A 199 -0.38 -3.06 16.88
CA VAL A 199 -0.51 -4.48 17.30
C VAL A 199 0.56 -4.91 18.30
N GLY A 200 1.31 -3.96 18.87
CA GLY A 200 2.30 -4.21 19.93
C GLY A 200 3.67 -4.69 19.44
N ILE A 201 4.01 -4.44 18.17
CA ILE A 201 5.35 -4.69 17.62
C ILE A 201 6.08 -3.34 17.54
N HIS A 202 7.00 -3.11 18.47
CA HIS A 202 7.69 -1.81 18.61
C HIS A 202 9.15 -1.82 18.16
N ASN A 203 9.74 -3.00 18.00
CA ASN A 203 11.15 -3.19 17.68
C ASN A 203 11.39 -3.12 16.15
N TRP A 204 11.00 -1.99 15.57
CA TRP A 204 11.20 -1.69 14.16
C TRP A 204 12.07 -0.44 13.98
N LYS A 205 12.72 -0.35 12.82
CA LYS A 205 13.54 0.81 12.43
C LYS A 205 13.34 1.13 10.96
N ILE A 206 13.16 2.41 10.64
CA ILE A 206 13.09 2.90 9.26
C ILE A 206 14.50 3.31 8.81
N LEU A 207 14.94 2.81 7.66
CA LEU A 207 16.12 3.32 6.96
C LEU A 207 15.66 4.21 5.80
N GLU A 208 15.81 5.52 5.95
CA GLU A 208 15.37 6.52 4.97
C GLU A 208 16.59 7.12 4.28
N SER A 209 16.59 7.10 2.95
CA SER A 209 17.74 7.54 2.16
C SER A 209 17.90 9.06 2.12
N SER A 210 16.83 9.82 2.29
CA SER A 210 16.85 11.29 2.29
C SER A 210 16.90 11.85 3.72
N GLU A 211 16.85 13.18 3.82
CA GLU A 211 16.76 13.92 5.08
C GLU A 211 15.31 14.11 5.59
N ARG A 212 14.31 13.57 4.87
CA ARG A 212 12.90 13.71 5.22
C ARG A 212 12.11 12.43 5.00
N ILE A 213 10.96 12.33 5.66
CA ILE A 213 9.97 11.28 5.39
C ILE A 213 8.96 11.74 4.32
N GLY A 214 8.11 10.81 3.88
CA GLY A 214 6.99 11.05 2.95
C GLY A 214 7.24 10.63 1.50
N GLY A 215 8.45 10.16 1.16
CA GLY A 215 8.76 9.72 -0.22
C GLY A 215 8.47 10.82 -1.24
N ARG A 216 7.64 10.56 -2.25
CA ARG A 216 7.28 11.56 -3.27
C ARG A 216 6.31 12.65 -2.83
N VAL A 217 5.75 12.56 -1.62
CA VAL A 217 4.86 13.61 -1.09
C VAL A 217 5.69 14.87 -0.81
N ARG A 218 5.66 15.82 -1.75
CA ARG A 218 6.46 17.05 -1.73
C ARG A 218 5.62 18.28 -2.08
N THR A 219 5.34 19.08 -1.06
CA THR A 219 4.87 20.46 -1.18
C THR A 219 6.08 21.40 -1.12
N VAL A 220 6.09 22.43 -1.97
CA VAL A 220 7.10 23.49 -1.91
C VAL A 220 6.46 24.81 -1.49
N TYR A 221 7.14 25.54 -0.61
CA TYR A 221 6.77 26.89 -0.18
C TYR A 221 7.83 27.85 -0.73
N LEU A 222 7.41 28.84 -1.52
CA LEU A 222 8.34 29.72 -2.23
C LEU A 222 8.66 30.97 -1.42
N ASN A 223 9.83 31.55 -1.62
CA ASN A 223 10.25 32.79 -0.95
C ASN A 223 10.23 32.71 0.59
N GLY A 224 10.54 31.53 1.16
CA GLY A 224 10.60 31.33 2.60
C GLY A 224 9.24 31.39 3.32
N THR A 225 8.14 31.26 2.57
CA THR A 225 6.79 31.30 3.14
C THR A 225 6.46 30.04 3.94
N SER A 226 5.43 30.17 4.76
CA SER A 226 4.84 29.11 5.56
C SER A 226 3.57 28.53 4.90
N PRO A 227 3.03 27.42 5.41
CA PRO A 227 1.74 26.88 4.95
C PRO A 227 0.58 27.89 5.03
N GLU A 228 0.55 28.72 6.08
CA GLU A 228 -0.49 29.71 6.33
C GLU A 228 -0.46 30.91 5.37
N ASP A 229 0.66 31.16 4.70
CA ASP A 229 0.75 32.22 3.69
C ASP A 229 0.07 31.84 2.37
N GLY A 230 -0.20 30.55 2.14
CA GLY A 230 -0.88 30.05 0.92
C GLY A 230 -0.05 30.16 -0.37
N GLN A 231 1.27 30.36 -0.25
CA GLN A 231 2.20 30.52 -1.39
C GLN A 231 2.99 29.23 -1.66
N TYR A 232 2.27 28.13 -1.80
CA TYR A 232 2.82 26.80 -2.01
C TYR A 232 2.21 26.11 -3.22
N HIS A 233 2.82 25.02 -3.67
CA HIS A 233 2.16 24.06 -4.55
C HIS A 233 2.75 22.67 -4.40
N GLU A 234 2.01 21.66 -4.86
CA GLU A 234 2.47 20.27 -4.90
C GLU A 234 3.39 20.01 -6.09
N LEU A 235 4.60 19.51 -5.80
CA LEU A 235 5.50 18.89 -6.76
C LEU A 235 5.45 17.35 -6.68
N GLY A 236 4.71 16.80 -5.72
CA GLY A 236 4.50 15.38 -5.50
C GLY A 236 3.21 14.83 -6.14
N PRO A 237 2.42 14.03 -5.41
CA PRO A 237 1.25 13.32 -5.95
C PRO A 237 0.08 14.26 -6.30
N MET A 238 -0.96 13.67 -6.88
CA MET A 238 -2.23 14.33 -7.20
C MET A 238 -3.07 14.59 -5.93
N ARG A 239 -4.11 15.42 -6.08
CA ARG A 239 -5.16 15.67 -5.06
C ARG A 239 -6.10 14.48 -5.02
N PHE A 240 -7.04 14.42 -4.08
CA PHE A 240 -7.86 13.22 -3.87
C PHE A 240 -9.26 13.39 -4.47
N PRO A 241 -9.71 12.47 -5.35
CA PRO A 241 -11.11 12.45 -5.75
C PRO A 241 -11.96 12.06 -4.54
N TYR A 242 -13.04 12.80 -4.29
CA TYR A 242 -13.83 12.66 -3.07
C TYR A 242 -15.19 12.04 -3.39
N GLU A 243 -15.91 12.64 -4.33
CA GLU A 243 -17.25 12.21 -4.75
C GLU A 243 -17.39 12.35 -6.26
N LEU A 244 -18.26 11.50 -6.81
CA LEU A 244 -18.71 11.54 -8.19
C LEU A 244 -20.22 11.77 -8.20
N THR A 245 -20.68 12.67 -9.07
CA THR A 245 -22.10 12.92 -9.32
C THR A 245 -22.40 12.45 -10.73
N ASP A 246 -23.30 11.46 -10.82
CA ASP A 246 -23.77 10.92 -12.08
C ASP A 246 -24.63 11.97 -12.81
N SER A 247 -24.27 12.29 -14.05
CA SER A 247 -24.92 13.38 -14.80
C SER A 247 -26.35 13.06 -15.24
N GLU A 248 -26.72 11.78 -15.34
CA GLU A 248 -28.04 11.35 -15.81
C GLU A 248 -29.02 11.21 -14.65
N THR A 249 -28.57 10.61 -13.55
CA THR A 249 -29.40 10.31 -12.38
C THR A 249 -29.30 11.37 -11.29
N ASN A 250 -28.29 12.25 -11.34
CA ASN A 250 -27.94 13.23 -10.31
C ASN A 250 -27.63 12.60 -8.94
N GLU A 251 -27.38 11.29 -8.89
CA GLU A 251 -26.95 10.60 -7.68
C GLU A 251 -25.47 10.87 -7.43
N THR A 252 -25.11 11.13 -6.16
CA THR A 252 -23.72 11.35 -5.76
C THR A 252 -23.24 10.20 -4.91
N PHE A 253 -22.07 9.65 -5.24
CA PHE A 253 -21.44 8.58 -4.49
C PHE A 253 -19.95 8.87 -4.25
N PRO A 254 -19.43 8.47 -3.07
CA PRO A 254 -18.03 8.68 -2.72
C PRO A 254 -17.08 7.73 -3.47
N PHE A 255 -15.83 8.15 -3.65
CA PHE A 255 -14.72 7.25 -3.95
C PHE A 255 -14.30 6.51 -2.68
N MET A 256 -14.70 5.25 -2.59
CA MET A 256 -14.60 4.49 -1.34
C MET A 256 -13.17 4.08 -1.03
N ASP A 257 -12.36 3.75 -2.03
CA ASP A 257 -10.95 3.41 -1.85
C ASP A 257 -10.15 4.57 -1.23
N GLN A 258 -10.41 5.81 -1.67
CA GLN A 258 -9.73 7.02 -1.18
C GLN A 258 -10.00 7.31 0.30
N ARG A 259 -11.07 6.75 0.89
CA ARG A 259 -11.38 6.92 2.32
C ARG A 259 -10.28 6.44 3.26
N MET A 260 -9.39 5.55 2.81
CA MET A 260 -8.23 5.13 3.60
C MET A 260 -7.30 6.30 3.92
N ILE A 261 -7.19 7.28 3.01
CA ILE A 261 -6.40 8.50 3.22
C ILE A 261 -7.03 9.36 4.31
N PHE A 262 -8.36 9.50 4.31
CA PHE A 262 -9.11 10.26 5.31
C PHE A 262 -9.06 9.59 6.67
N GLN A 263 -9.23 8.26 6.73
CA GLN A 263 -9.06 7.50 7.96
C GLN A 263 -7.64 7.66 8.53
N LEU A 264 -6.62 7.60 7.69
CA LEU A 264 -5.24 7.80 8.15
C LEU A 264 -5.05 9.20 8.76
N ALA A 265 -5.57 10.23 8.11
CA ALA A 265 -5.54 11.58 8.64
C ALA A 265 -6.25 11.67 10.00
N ASP A 266 -7.43 11.05 10.16
CA ASP A 266 -8.17 11.03 11.43
C ASP A 266 -7.35 10.36 12.55
N VAL A 267 -6.72 9.20 12.28
CA VAL A 267 -5.87 8.50 13.24
C VAL A 267 -4.68 9.38 13.65
N LEU A 268 -4.00 10.01 12.69
CA LEU A 268 -2.87 10.90 12.98
C LEU A 268 -3.30 12.15 13.74
N ASN A 269 -4.48 12.70 13.44
CA ASN A 269 -5.04 13.84 14.16
C ASN A 269 -5.34 13.50 15.63
N GLU A 270 -5.88 12.30 15.89
CA GLU A 270 -6.10 11.78 17.23
C GLU A 270 -4.78 11.57 17.99
N MET A 271 -3.78 10.96 17.34
CA MET A 271 -2.46 10.75 17.93
C MET A 271 -1.72 12.07 18.23
N ASN A 272 -1.99 13.12 17.45
CA ASN A 272 -1.44 14.46 17.62
C ASN A 272 -2.40 15.42 18.32
N ALA A 273 -3.38 14.91 19.08
CA ALA A 273 -4.36 15.74 19.78
C ALA A 273 -3.67 16.82 20.63
N GLY A 274 -4.09 18.08 20.43
CA GLY A 274 -3.51 19.24 21.10
C GLY A 274 -2.37 19.94 20.33
N ASN A 275 -1.81 19.33 19.29
CA ASN A 275 -0.83 19.99 18.43
C ASN A 275 -1.44 20.44 17.09
N LYS A 276 -1.87 21.71 17.03
CA LYS A 276 -2.50 22.30 15.84
C LYS A 276 -1.59 22.29 14.61
N SER A 277 -0.27 22.41 14.77
CA SER A 277 0.63 22.49 13.61
C SER A 277 0.75 21.16 12.86
N LEU A 278 0.40 20.04 13.49
CA LEU A 278 0.46 18.70 12.92
C LEU A 278 -0.91 18.16 12.46
N GLN A 279 -1.98 18.93 12.64
CA GLN A 279 -3.30 18.49 12.19
C GLN A 279 -3.35 18.45 10.65
N VAL A 280 -3.84 17.34 10.11
CA VAL A 280 -4.11 17.12 8.70
C VAL A 280 -5.56 17.52 8.44
N GLU A 281 -5.74 18.74 7.94
CA GLU A 281 -7.05 19.29 7.59
C GLU A 281 -7.25 19.23 6.06
N PHE A 282 -8.40 18.75 5.61
CA PHE A 282 -8.74 18.73 4.18
C PHE A 282 -9.31 20.08 3.73
N TRP A 283 -9.11 20.39 2.45
CA TRP A 283 -9.56 21.62 1.80
C TRP A 283 -10.14 21.27 0.42
N ASP A 284 -11.18 21.97 -0.01
CA ASP A 284 -11.79 21.73 -1.33
C ASP A 284 -10.83 22.10 -2.46
N TRP A 285 -10.68 21.20 -3.43
CA TRP A 285 -9.86 21.43 -4.62
C TRP A 285 -10.75 21.59 -5.86
N ILE A 286 -10.55 22.68 -6.60
CA ILE A 286 -11.22 22.91 -7.87
C ILE A 286 -10.35 22.26 -8.95
N GLN A 287 -10.77 21.08 -9.42
CA GLN A 287 -10.06 20.34 -10.46
C GLN A 287 -10.33 20.89 -11.87
N SER A 288 -11.56 21.32 -12.15
CA SER A 288 -11.97 21.92 -13.42
C SER A 288 -12.68 23.25 -13.15
N SER A 289 -12.34 24.27 -13.94
CA SER A 289 -12.96 25.60 -13.85
C SER A 289 -13.31 26.10 -15.26
N PRO A 290 -14.46 26.77 -15.46
CA PRO A 290 -14.93 27.18 -16.78
C PRO A 290 -13.98 28.18 -17.47
N ASN A 291 -13.24 28.96 -16.70
CA ASN A 291 -12.38 30.03 -17.22
C ASN A 291 -10.92 29.61 -17.42
N THR A 292 -10.56 28.34 -17.16
CA THR A 292 -9.21 27.88 -17.52
C THR A 292 -9.01 27.94 -19.04
N PRO A 293 -7.81 28.33 -19.51
CA PRO A 293 -7.53 28.38 -20.94
C PRO A 293 -7.57 26.98 -21.54
N VAL A 294 -7.93 26.90 -22.82
CA VAL A 294 -7.99 25.65 -23.59
C VAL A 294 -7.17 25.79 -24.87
N ASP A 295 -6.51 24.69 -25.25
CA ASP A 295 -5.82 24.63 -26.53
C ASP A 295 -6.76 24.79 -27.72
N SER A 296 -6.44 25.78 -28.53
CA SER A 296 -7.17 26.15 -29.73
C SER A 296 -6.16 26.80 -30.67
N PRO A 297 -6.27 26.68 -32.00
CA PRO A 297 -5.54 27.51 -32.95
C PRO A 297 -6.16 28.90 -33.07
N PHE A 298 -7.38 29.09 -32.54
CA PHE A 298 -8.10 30.36 -32.57
C PHE A 298 -7.79 31.16 -31.30
N ARG A 299 -7.69 32.49 -31.45
CA ARG A 299 -7.35 33.41 -30.35
C ARG A 299 -8.46 34.42 -30.15
N ARG A 300 -8.58 34.91 -28.92
CA ARG A 300 -9.41 36.08 -28.60
C ARG A 300 -8.86 37.33 -29.33
N PRO A 301 -9.65 38.41 -29.48
CA PRO A 301 -9.20 39.62 -30.17
C PRO A 301 -7.95 40.27 -29.57
N ASP A 302 -7.69 40.04 -28.29
CA ASP A 302 -6.49 40.50 -27.57
C ASP A 302 -5.26 39.59 -27.75
N GLY A 303 -5.40 38.50 -28.53
CA GLY A 303 -4.35 37.53 -28.81
C GLY A 303 -4.20 36.42 -27.76
N THR A 304 -5.00 36.44 -26.69
CA THR A 304 -4.94 35.42 -25.63
C THR A 304 -5.78 34.18 -25.96
N TRP A 305 -5.63 33.12 -25.17
CA TRP A 305 -6.31 31.84 -25.39
C TRP A 305 -7.77 31.90 -24.93
N PRO A 306 -8.70 31.25 -25.65
CA PRO A 306 -10.09 31.14 -25.19
C PRO A 306 -10.19 30.24 -23.97
N THR A 307 -11.23 30.46 -23.19
CA THR A 307 -11.57 29.65 -22.01
C THR A 307 -12.35 28.39 -22.39
N LYS A 308 -12.41 27.42 -21.49
CA LYS A 308 -13.24 26.21 -21.65
C LYS A 308 -14.71 26.54 -21.90
N ALA A 309 -15.26 27.53 -21.20
CA ALA A 309 -16.63 27.98 -21.40
C ALA A 309 -16.84 28.66 -22.76
N GLU A 310 -15.88 29.46 -23.23
CA GLU A 310 -15.98 30.09 -24.56
C GLU A 310 -15.92 29.04 -25.67
N VAL A 311 -14.98 28.09 -25.62
CA VAL A 311 -14.90 27.00 -26.61
C VAL A 311 -16.18 26.16 -26.66
N ALA A 312 -16.82 25.94 -25.51
CA ALA A 312 -18.07 25.17 -25.44
C ALA A 312 -19.30 25.93 -25.99
N ASN A 313 -19.29 27.26 -25.97
CA ASN A 313 -20.47 28.08 -26.30
C ASN A 313 -20.32 28.87 -27.61
N ASP A 314 -19.11 29.05 -28.12
CA ASP A 314 -18.81 29.81 -29.33
C ASP A 314 -18.09 28.94 -30.37
N PRO A 315 -18.76 28.58 -31.48
CA PRO A 315 -18.15 27.82 -32.58
C PRO A 315 -16.88 28.46 -33.17
N ALA A 316 -16.65 29.76 -32.98
CA ALA A 316 -15.46 30.45 -33.47
C ALA A 316 -14.16 29.97 -32.80
N TYR A 317 -14.25 29.37 -31.61
CA TYR A 317 -13.09 28.86 -30.87
C TYR A 317 -12.96 27.33 -30.88
N TYR A 318 -13.95 26.63 -31.45
CA TYR A 318 -13.98 25.17 -31.52
C TYR A 318 -13.05 24.65 -32.61
N ASN A 319 -12.09 23.80 -32.24
CA ASN A 319 -11.17 23.15 -33.16
C ASN A 319 -11.42 21.62 -33.16
N PRO A 320 -12.22 21.10 -34.10
CA PRO A 320 -12.46 19.67 -34.17
C PRO A 320 -11.18 18.91 -34.55
N PRO A 321 -11.01 17.67 -34.05
CA PRO A 321 -9.96 16.80 -34.57
C PRO A 321 -10.18 16.55 -36.07
N VAL A 322 -9.08 16.51 -36.82
CA VAL A 322 -9.11 16.22 -38.26
C VAL A 322 -8.38 14.91 -38.47
N TYR A 323 -9.11 13.89 -38.92
CA TYR A 323 -8.58 12.57 -39.22
C TYR A 323 -8.30 12.44 -40.72
N HIS A 324 -7.24 11.72 -41.09
CA HIS A 324 -6.98 11.42 -42.51
C HIS A 324 -8.10 10.55 -43.10
N ASN A 325 -8.67 9.66 -42.30
CA ASN A 325 -9.80 8.81 -42.66
C ASN A 325 -10.84 8.81 -41.53
N GLU A 326 -11.83 9.70 -41.62
CA GLU A 326 -12.87 9.90 -40.60
C GLU A 326 -13.62 8.60 -40.27
N THR A 327 -14.06 7.84 -41.28
CA THR A 327 -14.80 6.60 -41.05
C THR A 327 -13.96 5.57 -40.29
N ALA A 328 -12.69 5.39 -40.66
CA ALA A 328 -11.83 4.43 -39.96
C ALA A 328 -11.49 4.91 -38.53
N ALA A 329 -11.40 6.22 -38.30
CA ALA A 329 -11.20 6.79 -36.98
C ALA A 329 -12.45 6.59 -36.09
N GLU A 330 -13.65 6.83 -36.61
CA GLU A 330 -14.91 6.58 -35.93
C GLU A 330 -15.05 5.10 -35.54
N GLU A 331 -14.81 4.16 -36.47
CA GLU A 331 -14.82 2.72 -36.20
C GLU A 331 -13.80 2.32 -35.12
N ALA A 332 -12.62 2.92 -35.12
CA ALA A 332 -11.58 2.64 -34.12
C ALA A 332 -11.95 3.20 -32.73
N ILE A 333 -12.51 4.40 -32.66
CA ILE A 333 -13.00 5.00 -31.41
C ILE A 333 -14.13 4.15 -30.83
N GLU A 334 -15.12 3.79 -31.65
CA GLU A 334 -16.25 2.93 -31.24
C GLU A 334 -15.74 1.58 -30.72
N ALA A 335 -14.76 0.96 -31.39
CA ALA A 335 -14.17 -0.29 -30.93
C ALA A 335 -13.47 -0.18 -29.56
N LEU A 336 -12.81 0.95 -29.28
CA LEU A 336 -12.22 1.20 -27.96
C LEU A 336 -13.29 1.44 -26.90
N ASP A 337 -14.32 2.21 -27.22
CA ASP A 337 -15.43 2.50 -26.30
C ASP A 337 -16.21 1.23 -25.95
N ASP A 338 -16.48 0.37 -26.94
CA ASP A 338 -17.10 -0.94 -26.76
C ASP A 338 -16.25 -1.85 -25.87
N PHE A 339 -14.94 -1.90 -26.10
CA PHE A 339 -14.03 -2.71 -25.29
C PHE A 339 -13.96 -2.21 -23.84
N LYS A 340 -13.80 -0.91 -23.64
CA LYS A 340 -13.71 -0.30 -22.30
C LYS A 340 -15.04 -0.39 -21.57
N GLY A 341 -16.16 -0.27 -22.28
CA GLY A 341 -17.52 -0.45 -21.76
C GLY A 341 -17.79 0.38 -20.51
N ILE A 342 -17.47 1.68 -20.53
CA ILE A 342 -17.59 2.58 -19.37
C ILE A 342 -19.04 3.03 -19.19
N THR A 343 -19.90 2.09 -18.75
CA THR A 343 -21.30 2.38 -18.42
C THR A 343 -21.44 3.05 -17.04
N PRO A 344 -22.57 3.72 -16.74
CA PRO A 344 -22.85 4.26 -15.39
C PRO A 344 -22.69 3.23 -14.27
N GLU A 345 -23.08 1.97 -14.49
CA GLU A 345 -22.90 0.88 -13.51
C GLU A 345 -21.42 0.57 -13.29
N ARG A 346 -20.61 0.55 -14.37
CA ARG A 346 -19.17 0.33 -14.27
C ARG A 346 -18.50 1.48 -13.53
N ILE A 347 -18.81 2.73 -13.88
CA ILE A 347 -18.35 3.93 -13.18
C ILE A 347 -18.65 3.83 -11.67
N ARG A 348 -19.91 3.52 -11.31
CA ARG A 348 -20.31 3.33 -9.92
C ARG A 348 -19.54 2.21 -9.23
N MET A 349 -19.29 1.09 -9.92
CA MET A 349 -18.51 -0.02 -9.38
C MET A 349 -17.08 0.39 -9.08
N TYR A 350 -16.41 1.14 -9.96
CA TYR A 350 -15.05 1.63 -9.73
C TYR A 350 -14.98 2.55 -8.50
N ALA A 351 -15.90 3.50 -8.38
CA ALA A 351 -15.93 4.43 -7.25
C ALA A 351 -16.31 3.74 -5.93
N SER A 352 -17.29 2.82 -5.94
CA SER A 352 -17.77 2.16 -4.72
C SER A 352 -16.92 0.97 -4.29
N ASN A 353 -16.26 0.27 -5.23
CA ASN A 353 -15.52 -0.95 -4.97
C ASN A 353 -14.47 -1.22 -6.05
N ILE A 354 -13.32 -0.55 -5.91
CA ILE A 354 -12.21 -0.66 -6.86
C ILE A 354 -11.65 -2.10 -6.97
N PHE A 355 -11.76 -2.89 -5.91
CA PHE A 355 -11.32 -4.28 -5.91
C PHE A 355 -12.20 -5.17 -6.79
N LYS A 356 -13.52 -5.00 -6.69
CA LYS A 356 -14.48 -5.67 -7.59
C LYS A 356 -14.27 -5.24 -9.03
N ALA A 357 -14.04 -3.94 -9.26
CA ALA A 357 -13.72 -3.43 -10.58
C ALA A 357 -12.45 -4.08 -11.14
N TYR A 358 -11.40 -4.22 -10.33
CA TYR A 358 -10.15 -4.87 -10.74
C TYR A 358 -10.36 -6.34 -11.11
N LYS A 359 -11.16 -7.08 -10.33
CA LYS A 359 -11.53 -8.46 -10.65
C LYS A 359 -12.25 -8.53 -12.00
N GLN A 360 -13.27 -7.69 -12.21
CA GLN A 360 -14.02 -7.65 -13.45
C GLN A 360 -13.12 -7.31 -14.65
N ALA A 361 -12.24 -6.32 -14.52
CA ALA A 361 -11.30 -5.95 -15.57
C ALA A 361 -10.33 -7.08 -15.95
N LYS A 362 -9.93 -7.93 -15.00
CA LYS A 362 -9.17 -9.15 -15.32
C LYS A 362 -9.99 -10.16 -16.12
N GLU A 363 -11.25 -10.35 -15.76
CA GLU A 363 -12.16 -11.28 -16.45
C GLU A 363 -12.52 -10.79 -17.86
N ASP A 364 -12.62 -9.47 -18.04
CA ASP A 364 -12.92 -8.81 -19.31
C ASP A 364 -11.71 -8.72 -20.26
N GLY A 365 -10.50 -9.09 -19.80
CA GLY A 365 -9.28 -9.02 -20.60
C GLY A 365 -8.67 -7.61 -20.70
N SER A 366 -9.01 -6.67 -19.82
CA SER A 366 -8.50 -5.28 -19.84
C SER A 366 -6.98 -5.17 -19.70
N PHE A 367 -6.30 -6.24 -19.27
CA PHE A 367 -4.83 -6.30 -19.13
C PHE A 367 -4.12 -6.94 -20.33
N ASP A 368 -4.86 -7.49 -21.28
CA ASP A 368 -4.32 -8.26 -22.41
C ASP A 368 -3.83 -7.35 -23.54
N TYR A 369 -4.36 -6.12 -23.60
CA TYR A 369 -4.06 -5.14 -24.63
C TYR A 369 -3.90 -3.73 -24.05
N SER A 370 -3.00 -2.96 -24.65
CA SER A 370 -3.11 -1.50 -24.74
C SER A 370 -4.09 -1.11 -25.84
N GLU A 371 -4.60 0.13 -25.82
CA GLU A 371 -5.45 0.67 -26.90
C GLU A 371 -4.81 0.48 -28.28
N VAL A 372 -3.53 0.86 -28.41
CA VAL A 372 -2.75 0.74 -29.65
C VAL A 372 -2.67 -0.72 -30.11
N SER A 373 -2.32 -1.65 -29.21
CA SER A 373 -2.26 -3.07 -29.58
C SER A 373 -3.63 -3.65 -29.91
N TYR A 374 -4.70 -3.20 -29.26
CA TYR A 374 -6.06 -3.67 -29.54
C TYR A 374 -6.50 -3.25 -30.94
N LEU A 375 -6.33 -1.97 -31.28
CA LEU A 375 -6.63 -1.46 -32.62
C LEU A 375 -5.84 -2.17 -33.71
N ARG A 376 -4.55 -2.42 -33.48
CA ARG A 376 -3.65 -3.05 -34.46
C ARG A 376 -3.86 -4.55 -34.60
N ASP A 377 -3.96 -5.26 -33.48
CA ASP A 377 -3.91 -6.72 -33.46
C ASP A 377 -5.30 -7.35 -33.47
N VAL A 378 -6.35 -6.65 -33.01
CA VAL A 378 -7.72 -7.16 -33.00
C VAL A 378 -8.55 -6.50 -34.10
N ILE A 379 -8.66 -5.16 -34.10
CA ILE A 379 -9.52 -4.41 -35.03
C ILE A 379 -8.91 -4.31 -36.43
N LYS A 380 -7.58 -4.40 -36.53
CA LYS A 380 -6.80 -4.28 -37.77
C LYS A 380 -6.82 -2.88 -38.39
N THR A 381 -7.02 -1.84 -37.57
CA THR A 381 -6.90 -0.43 -37.96
C THR A 381 -5.49 -0.15 -38.49
N ASP A 382 -5.35 0.68 -39.53
CA ASP A 382 -4.04 1.02 -40.09
C ASP A 382 -3.21 1.87 -39.11
N LEU A 383 -1.89 1.96 -39.35
CA LEU A 383 -0.97 2.61 -38.43
C LEU A 383 -1.25 4.10 -38.24
N ASN A 384 -1.62 4.82 -39.31
CA ASN A 384 -1.83 6.25 -39.23
C ASN A 384 -3.12 6.55 -38.46
N THR A 385 -4.22 5.89 -38.85
CA THR A 385 -5.50 6.04 -38.13
C THR A 385 -5.38 5.61 -36.67
N THR A 386 -4.61 4.55 -36.37
CA THR A 386 -4.36 4.14 -34.98
C THR A 386 -3.68 5.25 -34.19
N ASP A 387 -2.61 5.86 -34.71
CA ASP A 387 -1.87 6.92 -34.01
C ASP A 387 -2.68 8.22 -33.89
N GLU A 388 -3.55 8.52 -34.87
CA GLU A 388 -4.49 9.65 -34.79
C GLU A 388 -5.56 9.45 -33.70
N VAL A 389 -6.01 8.21 -33.45
CA VAL A 389 -7.04 7.88 -32.45
C VAL A 389 -6.44 7.68 -31.05
N SER A 390 -5.35 6.92 -30.95
CA SER A 390 -4.64 6.62 -29.71
C SER A 390 -3.14 6.74 -29.97
N PRO A 391 -2.46 7.75 -29.38
CA PRO A 391 -1.05 7.97 -29.61
C PRO A 391 -0.22 6.69 -29.43
N SER A 392 0.66 6.39 -30.38
CA SER A 392 1.42 5.13 -30.44
C SER A 392 2.33 4.82 -29.23
N HIS A 393 2.53 5.78 -28.34
CA HIS A 393 3.26 5.61 -27.08
C HIS A 393 2.39 5.10 -25.91
N ILE A 394 1.08 4.92 -26.11
CA ILE A 394 0.17 4.36 -25.10
C ILE A 394 0.32 2.83 -25.09
N TYR A 395 1.08 2.33 -24.11
CA TYR A 395 1.40 0.90 -23.97
C TYR A 395 0.92 0.29 -22.65
N TRP A 396 0.25 1.05 -21.79
CA TRP A 396 -0.35 0.55 -20.54
C TRP A 396 -1.66 -0.20 -20.82
N PRO A 397 -2.11 -1.07 -19.90
CA PRO A 397 -3.39 -1.78 -20.06
C PRO A 397 -4.59 -0.83 -20.04
N MET A 398 -5.71 -1.24 -20.64
CA MET A 398 -7.00 -0.54 -20.60
C MET A 398 -7.72 -0.72 -19.24
N TRP A 399 -6.98 -0.49 -18.16
CA TRP A 399 -7.46 -0.49 -16.78
C TRP A 399 -7.83 0.93 -16.37
N GLU A 400 -9.12 1.27 -16.48
CA GLU A 400 -9.63 2.65 -16.58
C GLU A 400 -9.84 3.38 -15.23
N TYR A 401 -9.20 2.94 -14.15
CA TYR A 401 -9.44 3.52 -12.83
C TYR A 401 -9.07 5.01 -12.74
N GLU A 402 -8.01 5.45 -13.42
CA GLU A 402 -7.65 6.87 -13.46
C GLU A 402 -8.69 7.69 -14.23
N THR A 403 -9.16 7.18 -15.37
CA THR A 403 -10.25 7.79 -16.13
C THR A 403 -11.46 8.04 -15.23
N ILE A 404 -11.86 7.04 -14.43
CA ILE A 404 -12.99 7.19 -13.50
C ILE A 404 -12.68 8.18 -12.36
N TYR A 405 -11.48 8.18 -11.79
CA TYR A 405 -11.09 9.19 -10.80
C TYR A 405 -11.18 10.61 -11.36
N PHE A 406 -10.80 10.83 -12.62
CA PHE A 406 -10.89 12.13 -13.28
C PHE A 406 -12.32 12.59 -13.61
N LEU A 407 -13.32 11.71 -13.50
CA LEU A 407 -14.73 12.09 -13.57
C LEU A 407 -15.24 12.75 -12.28
N ALA A 408 -14.50 12.66 -11.16
CA ALA A 408 -14.95 13.13 -9.85
C ALA A 408 -15.49 14.57 -9.90
N SER A 409 -16.71 14.75 -9.38
CA SER A 409 -17.38 16.05 -9.29
C SER A 409 -16.84 16.89 -8.13
N LYS A 410 -16.27 16.23 -7.11
CA LYS A 410 -15.61 16.88 -5.98
C LYS A 410 -14.22 16.30 -5.73
N TRP A 411 -13.27 17.20 -5.53
CA TRP A 411 -11.89 16.88 -5.14
C TRP A 411 -11.54 17.56 -3.83
N VAL A 412 -10.63 16.95 -3.08
CA VAL A 412 -10.06 17.53 -1.86
C VAL A 412 -8.54 17.46 -1.89
N THR A 413 -7.91 18.41 -1.22
CA THR A 413 -6.47 18.48 -0.96
C THR A 413 -6.24 18.64 0.55
N ILE A 414 -4.99 18.76 0.97
CA ILE A 414 -4.64 19.09 2.36
C ILE A 414 -4.34 20.57 2.47
N LYS A 415 -4.98 21.24 3.42
CA LYS A 415 -4.76 22.66 3.74
C LYS A 415 -3.33 22.86 4.19
N GLY A 416 -2.61 23.78 3.55
CA GLY A 416 -1.19 23.99 3.80
C GLY A 416 -0.28 22.97 3.11
N GLY A 417 -0.81 22.08 2.28
CA GLY A 417 -0.03 21.21 1.40
C GLY A 417 0.03 19.73 1.82
N LEU A 418 0.17 18.84 0.84
CA LEU A 418 0.15 17.40 1.06
C LEU A 418 1.30 16.90 1.94
N SER A 419 2.43 17.61 2.03
CA SER A 419 3.54 17.27 2.93
C SER A 419 3.17 17.32 4.42
N ARG A 420 2.01 17.89 4.79
CA ARG A 420 1.50 17.81 6.17
C ARG A 420 1.11 16.39 6.59
N LEU A 421 0.67 15.54 5.66
CA LEU A 421 0.32 14.16 5.96
C LEU A 421 1.52 13.34 6.47
N PRO A 422 2.66 13.26 5.76
CA PRO A 422 3.84 12.59 6.32
C PRO A 422 4.43 13.34 7.52
N ALA A 423 4.35 14.68 7.59
CA ALA A 423 4.85 15.42 8.76
C ALA A 423 4.11 15.03 10.06
N ALA A 424 2.82 14.68 9.99
CA ALA A 424 2.06 14.22 11.16
C ALA A 424 2.56 12.88 11.75
N PHE A 425 3.36 12.11 11.01
CA PHE A 425 4.03 10.91 11.56
C PHE A 425 5.29 11.24 12.37
N GLU A 426 5.93 12.39 12.12
CA GLU A 426 7.28 12.70 12.60
C GLU A 426 7.45 12.49 14.11
N PRO A 427 6.55 12.97 14.99
CA PRO A 427 6.71 12.76 16.44
C PRO A 427 6.69 11.29 16.87
N HIS A 428 6.07 10.41 16.08
CA HIS A 428 5.84 9.01 16.40
C HIS A 428 6.95 8.09 15.86
N VAL A 429 7.70 8.57 14.86
CA VAL A 429 8.73 7.78 14.17
C VAL A 429 10.15 8.30 14.35
N LYS A 430 10.36 9.59 14.67
CA LYS A 430 11.67 10.26 14.65
C LYS A 430 12.79 9.51 15.39
N ASP A 431 12.49 8.88 16.53
CA ASP A 431 13.49 8.18 17.35
C ASP A 431 13.84 6.78 16.80
N ARG A 432 13.15 6.35 15.74
CA ARG A 432 13.29 5.06 15.05
C ARG A 432 13.57 5.22 13.54
N VAL A 433 13.84 6.43 13.07
CA VAL A 433 14.28 6.68 11.67
C VAL A 433 15.77 6.95 11.64
N GLN A 434 16.49 6.18 10.83
CA GLN A 434 17.84 6.52 10.39
C GLN A 434 17.74 7.26 9.05
N TYR A 435 17.83 8.58 9.09
CA TYR A 435 17.95 9.41 7.90
C TYR A 435 19.31 9.24 7.24
N ASN A 436 19.38 9.65 5.97
CA ASN A 436 20.55 9.53 5.11
C ASN A 436 21.07 8.09 4.99
N ALA A 437 20.25 7.06 5.19
CA ALA A 437 20.63 5.66 5.01
C ALA A 437 20.28 5.14 3.61
N LYS A 438 21.20 5.33 2.65
CA LYS A 438 21.02 4.81 1.28
C LYS A 438 21.34 3.32 1.22
N VAL A 439 20.30 2.50 1.32
CA VAL A 439 20.40 1.04 1.21
C VAL A 439 20.89 0.63 -0.18
N ASN A 440 21.79 -0.35 -0.23
CA ASN A 440 22.42 -0.83 -1.46
C ASN A 440 22.52 -2.37 -1.56
N GLY A 441 21.98 -3.10 -0.60
CA GLY A 441 21.99 -4.55 -0.66
C GLY A 441 21.33 -5.24 0.52
N LEU A 442 20.97 -6.50 0.30
CA LEU A 442 20.37 -7.42 1.25
C LEU A 442 21.10 -8.77 1.19
N HIS A 443 21.34 -9.38 2.35
CA HIS A 443 21.86 -10.74 2.44
C HIS A 443 21.09 -11.55 3.46
N TYR A 444 20.49 -12.66 3.02
CA TYR A 444 19.82 -13.61 3.90
C TYR A 444 20.85 -14.52 4.56
N ASN A 445 20.93 -14.44 5.89
CA ASN A 445 21.91 -15.11 6.71
C ASN A 445 21.49 -16.56 7.05
N LYS A 446 22.45 -17.41 7.41
CA LYS A 446 22.18 -18.81 7.82
C LYS A 446 21.35 -18.94 9.11
N ASN A 447 21.29 -17.88 9.91
CA ASN A 447 20.49 -17.81 11.13
C ASN A 447 19.07 -17.25 10.88
N ASN A 448 18.61 -17.21 9.63
CA ASN A 448 17.29 -16.71 9.22
C ASN A 448 17.04 -15.22 9.54
N THR A 449 18.09 -14.40 9.48
CA THR A 449 17.99 -12.93 9.55
C THR A 449 18.44 -12.31 8.22
N LEU A 450 18.11 -11.04 8.00
CA LEU A 450 18.51 -10.23 6.86
C LEU A 450 19.56 -9.20 7.28
N SER A 451 20.75 -9.27 6.69
CA SER A 451 21.72 -8.17 6.74
C SER A 451 21.34 -7.12 5.70
N VAL A 452 21.07 -5.89 6.14
CA VAL A 452 20.79 -4.73 5.30
C VAL A 452 22.05 -3.87 5.21
N PHE A 453 22.54 -3.66 4.00
CA PHE A 453 23.75 -2.86 3.73
C PHE A 453 23.36 -1.47 3.25
N TRP A 454 23.94 -0.44 3.87
CA TRP A 454 23.67 0.94 3.48
C TRP A 454 24.90 1.84 3.64
N LYS A 455 24.90 2.97 2.92
CA LYS A 455 25.90 4.04 3.10
C LYS A 455 25.20 5.37 3.37
N PRO A 456 25.84 6.30 4.11
CA PRO A 456 25.33 7.64 4.24
C PRO A 456 25.11 8.30 2.88
N THR A 457 23.98 8.94 2.66
CA THR A 457 23.73 9.75 1.46
C THR A 457 24.77 10.85 1.34
N GLY A 458 25.24 11.12 0.11
CA GLY A 458 26.34 12.06 -0.14
C GLY A 458 27.73 11.57 0.29
N SER A 459 27.88 10.36 0.84
CA SER A 459 29.18 9.81 1.21
C SER A 459 30.06 9.48 0.00
N LYS A 460 31.39 9.41 0.20
CA LYS A 460 32.36 9.10 -0.86
C LYS A 460 32.23 7.62 -1.27
N PRO A 461 31.75 7.29 -2.49
CA PRO A 461 31.35 5.91 -2.82
C PRO A 461 32.49 4.89 -2.76
N PHE A 462 33.71 5.30 -3.14
CA PHE A 462 34.88 4.42 -3.22
C PHE A 462 35.57 4.13 -1.89
N SER A 463 35.41 5.00 -0.88
CA SER A 463 36.14 4.90 0.39
C SER A 463 35.25 4.63 1.59
N THR A 464 33.96 4.94 1.50
CA THR A 464 33.02 4.71 2.61
C THR A 464 32.63 3.24 2.64
N PRO A 465 32.91 2.49 3.72
CA PRO A 465 32.42 1.12 3.86
C PRO A 465 30.90 1.10 4.05
N ASN A 466 30.28 -0.07 3.84
CA ASN A 466 28.87 -0.25 4.18
C ASN A 466 28.69 -0.32 5.70
N ASN A 467 27.68 0.37 6.20
CA ASN A 467 27.05 0.02 7.46
C ASN A 467 26.19 -1.24 7.25
N VAL A 468 26.05 -2.03 8.31
CA VAL A 468 25.27 -3.28 8.29
C VAL A 468 24.35 -3.30 9.49
N GLU A 469 23.06 -3.50 9.24
CA GLU A 469 22.06 -3.73 10.27
C GLU A 469 21.39 -5.08 10.02
N ASN A 470 21.08 -5.82 11.09
CA ASN A 470 20.44 -7.12 10.98
C ASN A 470 19.01 -7.03 11.48
N PHE A 471 18.09 -7.60 10.71
CA PHE A 471 16.67 -7.69 11.07
C PHE A 471 16.17 -9.12 10.89
N ASP A 472 15.19 -9.54 11.67
CA ASP A 472 14.50 -10.81 11.45
C ASP A 472 13.67 -10.76 10.16
N TYR A 473 12.99 -9.63 9.94
CA TYR A 473 12.15 -9.36 8.77
C TYR A 473 12.39 -7.97 8.21
N VAL A 474 12.15 -7.81 6.90
CA VAL A 474 12.21 -6.53 6.21
C VAL A 474 10.91 -6.26 5.48
N LEU A 475 10.32 -5.08 5.69
CA LEU A 475 9.35 -4.48 4.78
C LEU A 475 10.09 -3.52 3.86
N ASN A 476 10.06 -3.80 2.55
CA ASN A 476 10.79 -3.01 1.57
C ASN A 476 9.84 -2.11 0.79
N SER A 477 9.97 -0.80 0.98
CA SER A 477 9.24 0.24 0.24
C SER A 477 10.09 0.99 -0.79
N VAL A 478 11.35 0.58 -0.99
CA VAL A 478 12.24 1.23 -1.95
C VAL A 478 11.73 0.99 -3.38
N PRO A 479 11.67 2.04 -4.23
CA PRO A 479 11.30 1.92 -5.64
C PRO A 479 12.10 0.83 -6.37
N LEU A 480 11.42 0.00 -7.17
CA LEU A 480 11.99 -1.20 -7.78
C LEU A 480 13.16 -0.88 -8.72
N ASN A 481 13.09 0.25 -9.43
CA ASN A 481 14.14 0.80 -10.29
C ASN A 481 15.48 1.04 -9.56
N LEU A 482 15.46 1.37 -8.28
CA LEU A 482 16.68 1.52 -7.46
C LEU A 482 17.24 0.18 -6.99
N MET A 483 16.37 -0.81 -6.79
CA MET A 483 16.75 -2.14 -6.31
C MET A 483 17.47 -2.98 -7.37
N LYS A 484 17.33 -2.66 -8.66
CA LYS A 484 17.94 -3.41 -9.78
C LYS A 484 19.47 -3.56 -9.64
N PHE A 485 20.10 -2.61 -8.95
CA PHE A 485 21.56 -2.57 -8.72
C PHE A 485 22.00 -3.12 -7.36
N TRP A 486 21.06 -3.60 -6.54
CA TRP A 486 21.39 -4.18 -5.25
C TRP A 486 21.95 -5.59 -5.40
N LYS A 487 22.90 -5.93 -4.52
CA LYS A 487 23.19 -7.33 -4.23
C LYS A 487 22.09 -7.85 -3.31
N MET A 488 21.32 -8.84 -3.76
CA MET A 488 20.13 -9.35 -3.05
C MET A 488 20.20 -10.87 -2.85
N PRO A 489 19.36 -11.44 -1.96
CA PRO A 489 19.09 -12.87 -1.96
C PRO A 489 18.66 -13.35 -3.35
N ARG A 490 18.80 -14.66 -3.59
CA ARG A 490 18.40 -15.27 -4.86
C ARG A 490 16.89 -15.48 -4.87
N TYR A 491 16.15 -14.39 -5.05
CA TYR A 491 14.69 -14.39 -5.23
C TYR A 491 14.25 -15.30 -6.39
N SER A 492 12.97 -15.67 -6.37
CA SER A 492 12.32 -16.39 -7.45
C SER A 492 12.50 -15.66 -8.77
N SER A 493 12.47 -16.41 -9.87
CA SER A 493 12.65 -15.81 -11.20
C SER A 493 11.58 -14.77 -11.50
N LEU A 494 10.35 -14.96 -11.00
CA LEU A 494 9.27 -14.01 -11.20
C LEU A 494 9.52 -12.70 -10.46
N LEU A 495 9.83 -12.76 -9.15
CA LEU A 495 10.11 -11.57 -8.34
C LEU A 495 11.35 -10.83 -8.84
N LYS A 496 12.41 -11.55 -9.22
CA LYS A 496 13.61 -10.92 -9.81
C LYS A 496 13.29 -10.19 -11.12
N ARG A 497 12.48 -10.79 -12.00
CA ARG A 497 12.03 -10.11 -13.24
C ARG A 497 11.14 -8.91 -12.95
N ALA A 498 10.25 -9.00 -11.95
CA ALA A 498 9.42 -7.87 -11.53
C ALA A 498 10.30 -6.69 -11.09
N ILE A 499 11.29 -6.94 -10.22
CA ILE A 499 12.25 -5.91 -9.79
C ILE A 499 13.01 -5.33 -10.99
N ASP A 500 13.51 -6.16 -11.91
CA ASP A 500 14.38 -5.72 -13.01
C ASP A 500 13.65 -5.02 -14.16
N ARG A 501 12.41 -5.40 -14.43
CA ARG A 501 11.71 -5.07 -15.68
C ARG A 501 10.49 -4.19 -15.51
N THR A 502 10.02 -3.96 -14.28
CA THR A 502 8.97 -2.96 -14.03
C THR A 502 9.47 -1.59 -14.46
N LEU A 503 8.62 -0.91 -15.23
CA LEU A 503 8.85 0.41 -15.79
C LEU A 503 8.25 1.49 -14.89
N TYR A 504 8.88 2.66 -14.92
CA TYR A 504 8.46 3.85 -14.21
C TYR A 504 8.32 4.98 -15.21
N ALA A 505 7.23 5.72 -15.11
CA ALA A 505 7.01 6.97 -15.82
C ALA A 505 7.89 8.08 -15.25
N ASN A 506 8.14 9.10 -16.07
CA ASN A 506 8.87 10.31 -15.66
C ASN A 506 7.89 11.46 -15.41
N ALA A 507 8.27 12.42 -14.58
CA ALA A 507 7.45 13.61 -14.34
C ALA A 507 8.31 14.80 -13.94
N CYS A 508 8.03 15.94 -14.56
CA CYS A 508 8.61 17.24 -14.23
C CYS A 508 7.50 18.20 -13.79
N LYS A 509 7.63 18.82 -12.62
CA LYS A 509 6.71 19.83 -12.12
C LYS A 509 7.43 21.13 -11.79
N VAL A 510 6.84 22.27 -12.15
CA VAL A 510 7.38 23.60 -11.87
C VAL A 510 6.32 24.48 -11.20
N ALA A 511 6.57 24.85 -9.95
CA ALA A 511 5.79 25.85 -9.23
C ALA A 511 6.45 27.22 -9.41
N VAL A 512 5.66 28.24 -9.74
CA VAL A 512 6.13 29.62 -9.94
C VAL A 512 5.32 30.57 -9.07
N GLN A 513 6.01 31.51 -8.42
CA GLN A 513 5.39 32.58 -7.65
C GLN A 513 5.21 33.84 -8.50
N PHE A 514 4.05 34.48 -8.32
CA PHE A 514 3.68 35.75 -8.93
C PHE A 514 3.45 36.81 -7.85
N LYS A 515 3.68 38.09 -8.19
CA LYS A 515 3.48 39.24 -7.28
C LYS A 515 2.03 39.38 -6.83
N THR A 516 1.10 39.07 -7.73
CA THR A 516 -0.33 39.03 -7.47
C THR A 516 -0.93 37.78 -8.09
N ARG A 517 -2.14 37.42 -7.67
CA ARG A 517 -2.97 36.38 -8.30
C ARG A 517 -3.68 36.93 -9.54
N PHE A 518 -2.92 37.49 -10.47
CA PHE A 518 -3.45 38.22 -11.63
C PHE A 518 -4.54 37.44 -12.38
N TRP A 519 -4.41 36.10 -12.46
CA TRP A 519 -5.36 35.21 -13.11
C TRP A 519 -6.77 35.28 -12.51
N GLU A 520 -6.93 35.66 -11.24
CA GLU A 520 -8.23 35.84 -10.58
C GLU A 520 -8.89 37.19 -10.87
N HIS A 521 -8.13 38.13 -11.45
CA HIS A 521 -8.55 39.51 -11.69
C HIS A 521 -8.53 39.90 -13.17
N LEU A 522 -8.39 38.91 -14.06
CA LEU A 522 -8.60 39.07 -15.50
C LEU A 522 -10.09 39.33 -15.79
N GLU A 523 -10.39 39.80 -17.00
CA GLU A 523 -11.79 39.96 -17.46
C GLU A 523 -12.57 38.65 -17.37
N GLN A 524 -11.92 37.52 -17.69
CA GLN A 524 -12.39 36.16 -17.44
C GLN A 524 -11.60 35.58 -16.26
N PRO A 525 -12.08 35.76 -15.01
CA PRO A 525 -11.30 35.39 -13.83
C PRO A 525 -11.21 33.87 -13.65
N ILE A 526 -10.02 33.37 -13.35
CA ILE A 526 -9.72 31.95 -13.16
C ILE A 526 -9.68 31.61 -11.68
N PHE A 527 -10.71 30.95 -11.17
CA PHE A 527 -10.75 30.49 -9.78
C PHE A 527 -10.48 28.99 -9.72
N GLY A 528 -9.23 28.62 -9.41
CA GLY A 528 -8.78 27.23 -9.41
C GLY A 528 -8.87 26.55 -10.79
N GLY A 529 -8.70 25.22 -10.81
CA GLY A 529 -8.74 24.40 -12.02
C GLY A 529 -7.37 23.98 -12.53
N CYS A 530 -7.34 22.86 -13.26
CA CYS A 530 -6.19 22.41 -14.03
C CYS A 530 -6.59 22.29 -15.51
N THR A 531 -5.66 22.63 -16.41
CA THR A 531 -5.85 22.47 -17.86
C THR A 531 -4.56 21.98 -18.50
N ARG A 532 -4.67 21.21 -19.58
CA ARG A 532 -3.53 20.78 -20.39
C ARG A 532 -3.41 21.69 -21.60
N LEU A 533 -2.23 22.27 -21.80
CA LEU A 533 -1.91 23.19 -22.89
C LEU A 533 -0.76 22.61 -23.71
N THR A 534 -0.83 22.79 -25.03
CA THR A 534 0.19 22.27 -25.97
C THR A 534 1.34 23.25 -26.20
N ASN A 535 1.30 24.46 -25.61
CA ASN A 535 2.44 25.37 -25.68
C ASN A 535 3.70 24.67 -25.15
N PRO A 536 4.88 25.00 -25.71
CA PRO A 536 6.13 24.42 -25.29
C PRO A 536 6.30 24.44 -23.77
N GLN A 537 6.59 23.25 -23.22
CA GLN A 537 6.98 23.04 -21.83
C GLN A 537 5.92 23.35 -20.75
N LEU A 538 4.65 23.62 -21.09
CA LEU A 538 3.60 23.79 -20.08
C LEU A 538 3.01 22.45 -19.62
N GLY A 539 2.54 21.61 -20.55
CA GLY A 539 1.79 20.41 -20.19
C GLY A 539 0.54 20.78 -19.38
N GLN A 540 0.40 20.27 -18.16
CA GLN A 540 -0.69 20.70 -17.27
C GLN A 540 -0.32 21.94 -16.45
N VAL A 541 -1.19 22.95 -16.48
CA VAL A 541 -1.15 24.14 -15.63
C VAL A 541 -2.28 24.07 -14.62
N CYS A 542 -1.98 24.27 -13.34
CA CYS A 542 -2.98 24.26 -12.27
C CYS A 542 -2.95 25.54 -11.44
N TYR A 543 -4.13 26.14 -11.27
CA TYR A 543 -4.36 27.33 -10.47
C TYR A 543 -4.73 26.91 -9.04
N PRO A 544 -4.16 27.56 -8.00
CA PRO A 544 -4.43 27.20 -6.61
C PRO A 544 -5.90 27.42 -6.23
N SER A 545 -6.47 26.50 -5.43
CA SER A 545 -7.87 26.54 -4.96
C SER A 545 -8.03 27.10 -3.53
N TRP A 546 -6.96 27.68 -2.98
CA TRP A 546 -6.93 28.31 -1.67
C TRP A 546 -6.64 29.80 -1.82
N HIS A 547 -7.10 30.59 -0.83
CA HIS A 547 -6.98 32.06 -0.82
C HIS A 547 -7.50 32.71 -2.11
N ILE A 548 -8.61 32.17 -2.62
CA ILE A 548 -9.31 32.68 -3.80
C ILE A 548 -9.69 34.15 -3.58
N ASN A 549 -9.55 34.96 -4.63
CA ASN A 549 -9.82 36.38 -4.68
C ASN A 549 -8.89 37.24 -3.79
N SER A 550 -7.73 36.72 -3.41
CA SER A 550 -6.73 37.51 -2.70
C SER A 550 -5.88 38.35 -3.68
N THR A 551 -5.37 39.48 -3.18
CA THR A 551 -4.58 40.43 -4.00
C THR A 551 -3.07 40.29 -3.78
N GLY A 552 -2.66 39.48 -2.81
CA GLY A 552 -1.26 39.24 -2.50
C GLY A 552 -0.59 38.27 -3.48
N PRO A 553 0.69 37.92 -3.22
CA PRO A 553 1.40 36.95 -4.03
C PRO A 553 0.71 35.59 -4.08
N GLY A 554 0.88 34.87 -5.18
CA GLY A 554 0.31 33.54 -5.38
C GLY A 554 1.26 32.60 -6.10
N THR A 555 1.13 31.30 -5.83
CA THR A 555 1.93 30.25 -6.47
C THR A 555 1.05 29.40 -7.39
N MET A 556 1.46 29.27 -8.65
CA MET A 556 0.83 28.43 -9.66
C MET A 556 1.71 27.23 -9.97
N LEU A 557 1.13 26.06 -10.25
CA LEU A 557 1.85 25.02 -10.98
C LEU A 557 1.82 25.40 -12.45
N ALA A 558 2.88 26.06 -12.86
CA ALA A 558 3.04 26.63 -14.19
C ALA A 558 3.39 25.56 -15.23
N SER A 559 3.89 24.41 -14.80
CA SER A 559 4.16 23.28 -15.69
C SER A 559 4.07 21.95 -14.97
N TYR A 560 3.45 20.97 -15.64
CA TYR A 560 3.49 19.56 -15.27
C TYR A 560 3.51 18.70 -16.53
N LEU A 561 4.68 18.10 -16.76
CA LEU A 561 5.00 17.25 -17.90
C LEU A 561 5.22 15.82 -17.43
N SER A 562 4.86 14.85 -18.28
CA SER A 562 5.04 13.43 -18.01
C SER A 562 5.89 12.76 -19.11
N ASP A 563 6.49 11.62 -18.77
CA ASP A 563 7.18 10.72 -19.70
C ASP A 563 8.21 11.40 -20.62
N TYR A 564 7.99 11.35 -21.94
CA TYR A 564 8.92 11.89 -22.92
C TYR A 564 9.00 13.42 -22.84
N GLU A 565 7.92 14.09 -22.46
CA GLU A 565 7.90 15.54 -22.26
C GLU A 565 8.73 15.93 -21.03
N ALA A 566 8.56 15.19 -19.92
CA ALA A 566 9.36 15.37 -18.72
C ALA A 566 10.85 15.14 -19.01
N THR A 567 11.17 14.09 -19.76
CA THR A 567 12.55 13.76 -20.14
C THR A 567 13.21 14.90 -20.90
N ALA A 568 12.48 15.53 -21.85
CA ALA A 568 12.98 16.69 -22.59
C ALA A 568 13.18 17.90 -21.66
N ALA A 569 12.19 18.22 -20.83
CA ALA A 569 12.25 19.33 -19.88
C ALA A 569 13.39 19.22 -18.86
N CYS A 570 13.63 18.01 -18.38
CA CYS A 570 14.65 17.75 -17.37
C CYS A 570 16.07 17.71 -17.95
N ALA A 571 16.22 17.51 -19.27
CA ALA A 571 17.50 17.67 -19.96
C ALA A 571 17.92 19.15 -20.12
N MET A 572 16.97 20.09 -20.07
CA MET A 572 17.24 21.53 -20.13
C MET A 572 17.83 22.06 -18.82
N SER A 573 18.56 23.18 -18.92
CA SER A 573 18.86 23.98 -17.73
C SER A 573 17.56 24.52 -17.12
N GLU A 574 17.57 24.77 -15.81
CA GLU A 574 16.40 25.33 -15.15
C GLU A 574 16.00 26.70 -15.72
N GLU A 575 16.98 27.54 -16.02
CA GLU A 575 16.76 28.86 -16.63
C GLU A 575 16.10 28.77 -18.01
N GLU A 576 16.58 27.87 -18.87
CA GLU A 576 16.00 27.65 -20.20
C GLU A 576 14.56 27.11 -20.12
N HIS A 577 14.33 26.12 -19.26
CA HIS A 577 12.99 25.56 -19.07
C HIS A 577 12.01 26.62 -18.54
N LEU A 578 12.44 27.46 -17.58
CA LEU A 578 11.64 28.56 -17.07
C LEU A 578 11.38 29.64 -18.12
N ALA A 579 12.33 29.90 -19.03
CA ALA A 579 12.12 30.85 -20.13
C ALA A 579 11.01 30.34 -21.08
N TYR A 580 11.00 29.05 -21.42
CA TYR A 580 9.90 28.46 -22.19
C TYR A 580 8.56 28.60 -21.45
N ILE A 581 8.51 28.23 -20.17
CA ILE A 581 7.28 28.34 -19.36
C ILE A 581 6.78 29.79 -19.32
N LYS A 582 7.66 30.76 -19.05
CA LYS A 582 7.29 32.17 -18.97
C LYS A 582 6.74 32.69 -20.30
N ASN A 583 7.44 32.41 -21.42
CA ASN A 583 7.01 32.83 -22.75
C ASN A 583 5.65 32.22 -23.12
N SER A 584 5.48 30.91 -22.86
CA SER A 584 4.22 30.22 -23.09
C SER A 584 3.09 30.78 -22.23
N LEU A 585 3.35 31.13 -20.96
CA LEU A 585 2.34 31.79 -20.11
C LEU A 585 1.98 33.20 -20.60
N ILE A 586 2.94 33.96 -21.15
CA ILE A 586 2.66 35.27 -21.79
C ILE A 586 1.75 35.08 -23.00
N GLU A 587 1.96 34.05 -23.84
CA GLU A 587 1.05 33.76 -24.95
C GLU A 587 -0.37 33.41 -24.48
N VAL A 588 -0.48 32.74 -23.33
CA VAL A 588 -1.78 32.29 -22.78
C VAL A 588 -2.53 33.43 -22.08
N HIS A 589 -1.82 34.27 -21.31
CA HIS A 589 -2.42 35.26 -20.41
C HIS A 589 -2.10 36.73 -20.77
N GLY A 590 -1.23 36.97 -21.74
CA GLY A 590 -0.74 38.31 -22.11
C GLY A 590 0.41 38.82 -21.23
N ASP A 591 0.82 40.06 -21.50
CA ASP A 591 1.99 40.71 -20.89
C ASP A 591 1.89 40.90 -19.36
N VAL A 592 0.71 40.73 -18.78
CA VAL A 592 0.48 40.75 -17.32
C VAL A 592 1.37 39.74 -16.57
N VAL A 593 1.76 38.66 -17.24
CA VAL A 593 2.70 37.66 -16.71
C VAL A 593 4.08 38.26 -16.47
N GLU A 594 4.58 39.11 -17.38
CA GLU A 594 5.88 39.78 -17.26
C GLU A 594 5.89 40.70 -16.03
N GLU A 595 4.83 41.49 -15.86
CA GLU A 595 4.69 42.42 -14.74
C GLU A 595 4.63 41.71 -13.39
N ASN A 596 4.02 40.52 -13.35
CA ASN A 596 3.81 39.74 -12.14
C ASN A 596 4.90 38.69 -11.87
N TRP A 597 5.80 38.42 -12.81
CA TRP A 597 6.86 37.43 -12.65
C TRP A 597 7.82 37.85 -11.52
N THR A 598 8.00 36.98 -10.52
CA THR A 598 8.92 37.24 -9.41
C THR A 598 10.32 36.67 -9.64
N GLY A 599 10.43 35.65 -10.50
CA GLY A 599 11.63 34.82 -10.63
C GLY A 599 11.74 33.71 -9.58
N ASN A 600 10.89 33.70 -8.55
CA ASN A 600 10.88 32.64 -7.55
C ASN A 600 10.13 31.41 -8.09
N CYS A 601 10.79 30.26 -8.10
CA CYS A 601 10.22 29.01 -8.56
C CYS A 601 10.81 27.81 -7.82
N ALA A 602 10.18 26.64 -8.00
CA ALA A 602 10.76 25.36 -7.64
C ALA A 602 10.42 24.34 -8.73
N ARG A 603 11.45 23.64 -9.22
CA ARG A 603 11.34 22.59 -10.22
C ARG A 603 11.70 21.24 -9.60
N GLN A 604 10.92 20.21 -9.92
CA GLN A 604 11.21 18.83 -9.55
C GLN A 604 11.13 17.93 -10.77
N CYS A 605 12.27 17.32 -11.13
CA CYS A 605 12.39 16.21 -12.05
C CYS A 605 12.49 14.91 -11.25
N TRP A 606 11.47 14.06 -11.26
CA TRP A 606 11.43 12.85 -10.41
C TRP A 606 12.36 11.73 -10.89
N GLU A 607 12.69 11.70 -12.17
CA GLU A 607 13.66 10.81 -12.78
C GLU A 607 15.11 11.16 -12.40
N GLN A 608 15.38 12.42 -12.07
CA GLN A 608 16.69 12.89 -11.60
C GLN A 608 16.83 12.86 -10.07
N GLU A 609 15.73 12.61 -9.35
CA GLU A 609 15.73 12.50 -7.89
C GLU A 609 16.40 11.19 -7.46
N GLU A 610 17.56 11.27 -6.80
CA GLU A 610 18.42 10.10 -6.53
C GLU A 610 17.80 9.07 -5.57
N HIS A 611 16.71 9.45 -4.89
CA HIS A 611 15.95 8.64 -3.94
C HIS A 611 14.75 7.93 -4.56
N HIS A 612 14.38 8.26 -5.82
CA HIS A 612 13.22 7.70 -6.50
C HIS A 612 13.52 7.21 -7.92
N ALA A 613 14.39 7.90 -8.67
CA ALA A 613 14.81 7.58 -10.04
C ALA A 613 13.65 7.34 -11.04
N GLY A 614 12.53 8.03 -10.81
CA GLY A 614 11.28 7.87 -11.56
C GLY A 614 10.11 8.49 -10.78
N ALA A 615 9.02 8.80 -11.49
CA ALA A 615 7.83 9.38 -10.90
C ALA A 615 6.94 8.29 -10.29
N PHE A 616 6.37 7.39 -11.08
CA PHE A 616 5.44 6.36 -10.60
C PHE A 616 5.49 5.13 -11.48
N THR A 617 4.95 4.02 -11.01
CA THR A 617 4.93 2.77 -11.76
C THR A 617 4.04 2.94 -12.99
N MET A 618 4.55 2.61 -14.17
CA MET A 618 3.76 2.59 -15.40
C MET A 618 4.09 1.31 -16.16
N GLN A 619 3.32 0.27 -15.87
CA GLN A 619 3.53 -1.06 -16.42
C GLN A 619 2.96 -1.15 -17.83
N ILE A 620 3.69 -1.81 -18.74
CA ILE A 620 3.14 -2.19 -20.04
C ILE A 620 2.01 -3.22 -19.85
N PHE A 621 1.09 -3.31 -20.81
CA PHE A 621 0.04 -4.34 -20.80
C PHE A 621 0.66 -5.74 -20.57
N GLY A 622 -0.03 -6.56 -19.77
CA GLY A 622 0.44 -7.86 -19.29
C GLY A 622 1.42 -7.84 -18.10
N GLN A 623 2.21 -6.79 -17.86
CA GLN A 623 3.16 -6.78 -16.72
C GLN A 623 2.47 -6.82 -15.37
N GLN A 624 1.37 -6.06 -15.19
CA GLN A 624 0.62 -6.04 -13.93
C GLN A 624 0.09 -7.41 -13.59
N HIS A 625 -0.59 -8.05 -14.54
CA HIS A 625 -1.12 -9.39 -14.36
C HIS A 625 -0.01 -10.41 -14.05
N LEU A 626 1.16 -10.29 -14.69
CA LEU A 626 2.29 -11.18 -14.49
C LEU A 626 3.02 -10.99 -13.16
N TYR A 627 3.31 -9.76 -12.77
CA TYR A 627 4.22 -9.45 -11.66
C TYR A 627 3.54 -9.26 -10.32
N LEU A 628 2.29 -8.82 -10.29
CA LEU A 628 1.60 -8.54 -9.04
C LEU A 628 1.58 -9.73 -8.06
N PRO A 629 1.36 -10.99 -8.50
CA PRO A 629 1.41 -12.15 -7.61
C PRO A 629 2.77 -12.37 -6.93
N ALA A 630 3.87 -11.88 -7.51
CA ALA A 630 5.21 -12.04 -6.95
C ALA A 630 5.42 -11.21 -5.68
N PHE A 631 4.75 -10.06 -5.55
CA PHE A 631 4.86 -9.20 -4.37
C PHE A 631 4.02 -9.69 -3.18
N TYR A 632 3.15 -10.66 -3.42
CA TYR A 632 2.24 -11.21 -2.43
C TYR A 632 2.78 -12.47 -1.75
N GLN A 633 4.05 -12.79 -2.01
CA GLN A 633 4.79 -13.86 -1.37
C GLN A 633 5.92 -13.26 -0.54
N THR A 634 6.17 -13.82 0.64
CA THR A 634 7.34 -13.46 1.44
C THR A 634 8.50 -14.33 1.03
N GLU A 635 9.54 -13.72 0.46
CA GLU A 635 10.76 -14.41 0.08
C GLU A 635 11.93 -13.95 0.97
N PHE A 636 12.62 -14.91 1.60
CA PHE A 636 13.77 -14.65 2.47
C PHE A 636 13.47 -13.58 3.55
N ASN A 637 12.31 -13.68 4.21
CA ASN A 637 11.81 -12.74 5.22
C ASN A 637 11.66 -11.28 4.73
N THR A 638 11.57 -11.08 3.41
CA THR A 638 11.33 -9.77 2.80
C THR A 638 9.91 -9.69 2.27
N VAL A 639 9.18 -8.67 2.72
CA VAL A 639 7.85 -8.30 2.24
C VAL A 639 7.97 -7.02 1.43
N PHE A 640 7.53 -7.04 0.18
CA PHE A 640 7.54 -5.86 -0.69
C PHE A 640 6.27 -5.05 -0.48
N ILE A 641 6.39 -3.74 -0.30
CA ILE A 641 5.29 -2.79 -0.12
C ILE A 641 5.52 -1.54 -0.97
N GLY A 642 4.48 -0.74 -1.15
CA GLY A 642 4.51 0.48 -1.97
C GLY A 642 3.66 0.35 -3.24
N GLU A 643 3.56 1.46 -3.96
CA GLU A 643 2.64 1.63 -5.08
C GLU A 643 2.90 0.67 -6.26
N ALA A 644 4.15 0.23 -6.46
CA ALA A 644 4.47 -0.77 -7.48
C ALA A 644 3.94 -2.18 -7.17
N ALA A 645 3.57 -2.44 -5.91
CA ALA A 645 3.09 -3.72 -5.42
C ALA A 645 1.55 -3.74 -5.24
N THR A 646 0.83 -2.92 -6.01
CA THR A 646 -0.64 -2.88 -6.05
C THR A 646 -1.14 -2.75 -7.50
N PHE A 647 -2.45 -2.67 -7.69
CA PHE A 647 -3.13 -2.62 -8.99
C PHE A 647 -3.69 -1.24 -9.37
N THR A 648 -3.64 -0.27 -8.46
CA THR A 648 -3.88 1.14 -8.78
C THR A 648 -2.55 1.86 -8.62
N HIS A 649 -1.95 2.37 -9.69
CA HIS A 649 -0.62 3.01 -9.65
C HIS A 649 -0.76 4.53 -9.41
N THR A 650 0.32 5.27 -9.19
CA THR A 650 0.34 6.75 -9.10
C THR A 650 -0.25 7.40 -7.83
N TRP A 651 -1.16 6.75 -7.07
CA TRP A 651 -1.91 7.36 -5.97
C TRP A 651 -1.35 7.09 -4.56
N ILE A 652 -1.68 7.95 -3.59
CA ILE A 652 -1.34 7.71 -2.17
C ILE A 652 -2.07 6.47 -1.65
N PHE A 653 -3.35 6.29 -2.01
CA PHE A 653 -4.14 5.11 -1.66
C PHE A 653 -3.37 3.81 -1.94
N SER A 654 -2.77 3.70 -3.12
CA SER A 654 -1.94 2.58 -3.57
C SER A 654 -0.81 2.22 -2.61
N ALA A 655 -0.13 3.22 -2.05
CA ALA A 655 0.93 3.02 -1.08
C ALA A 655 0.38 2.57 0.28
N LEU A 656 -0.76 3.13 0.71
CA LEU A 656 -1.40 2.76 1.98
C LEU A 656 -1.97 1.34 1.91
N GLU A 657 -2.69 1.03 0.85
CA GLU A 657 -3.23 -0.29 0.51
C GLU A 657 -2.14 -1.37 0.61
N SER A 658 -1.03 -1.15 -0.08
CA SER A 658 0.08 -2.09 -0.10
C SER A 658 0.77 -2.24 1.27
N ALA A 659 0.77 -1.19 2.10
CA ALA A 659 1.27 -1.27 3.47
C ALA A 659 0.36 -2.10 4.38
N VAL A 660 -0.97 -1.96 4.25
CA VAL A 660 -1.94 -2.80 4.98
C VAL A 660 -1.75 -4.25 4.57
N ARG A 661 -1.76 -4.53 3.26
CA ARG A 661 -1.54 -5.87 2.71
C ARG A 661 -0.23 -6.48 3.20
N GLY A 662 0.88 -5.77 3.05
CA GLY A 662 2.20 -6.25 3.45
C GLY A 662 2.34 -6.47 4.96
N SER A 663 1.73 -5.62 5.77
CA SER A 663 1.72 -5.80 7.23
C SER A 663 0.89 -7.03 7.62
N VAL A 664 -0.28 -7.24 6.99
CA VAL A 664 -1.09 -8.46 7.20
C VAL A 664 -0.31 -9.70 6.77
N GLN A 665 0.32 -9.68 5.59
CA GLN A 665 1.18 -10.77 5.10
C GLN A 665 2.28 -11.12 6.12
N LEU A 666 2.99 -10.10 6.64
CA LEU A 666 4.02 -10.28 7.66
C LEU A 666 3.44 -10.86 8.96
N LEU A 667 2.31 -10.36 9.45
CA LEU A 667 1.69 -10.86 10.67
C LEU A 667 1.28 -12.33 10.52
N LEU A 668 0.77 -12.73 9.36
CA LEU A 668 0.47 -14.13 9.08
C LEU A 668 1.73 -14.99 8.98
N ASP A 669 2.84 -14.47 8.46
CA ASP A 669 4.14 -15.18 8.50
C ASP A 669 4.62 -15.45 9.91
N LEU A 670 4.29 -14.57 10.83
CA LEU A 670 4.59 -14.71 12.25
C LEU A 670 3.53 -15.53 13.00
N GLY A 671 2.48 -16.02 12.32
CA GLY A 671 1.35 -16.72 12.96
C GLY A 671 0.51 -15.84 13.90
N LEU A 672 0.55 -14.52 13.72
CA LEU A 672 -0.20 -13.51 14.47
C LEU A 672 -1.54 -13.22 13.79
N VAL A 673 -2.43 -14.23 13.77
CA VAL A 673 -3.70 -14.18 13.01
C VAL A 673 -4.69 -13.19 13.61
N ASP A 674 -4.78 -13.10 14.94
CA ASP A 674 -5.68 -12.14 15.60
C ASP A 674 -5.27 -10.69 15.31
N GLU A 675 -3.97 -10.40 15.33
CA GLU A 675 -3.42 -9.11 14.96
C GLU A 675 -3.67 -8.80 13.47
N ALA A 676 -3.47 -9.79 12.59
CA ALA A 676 -3.80 -9.65 11.17
C ALA A 676 -5.29 -9.33 10.95
N LYS A 677 -6.19 -9.96 11.71
CA LYS A 677 -7.64 -9.66 11.70
C LYS A 677 -7.93 -8.26 12.21
N GLN A 678 -7.29 -7.82 13.29
CA GLN A 678 -7.44 -6.46 13.83
C GLN A 678 -7.03 -5.41 12.79
N VAL A 679 -5.87 -5.58 12.14
CA VAL A 679 -5.39 -4.69 11.07
C VAL A 679 -6.37 -4.68 9.92
N THR A 680 -6.84 -5.85 9.51
CA THR A 680 -7.86 -5.99 8.45
C THR A 680 -9.14 -5.25 8.80
N GLN A 681 -9.70 -5.44 9.99
CA GLN A 681 -10.93 -4.77 10.43
C GLN A 681 -10.78 -3.25 10.53
N THR A 682 -9.57 -2.79 10.87
CA THR A 682 -9.28 -1.36 11.02
C THR A 682 -9.09 -0.71 9.66
N TRP A 683 -8.22 -1.28 8.82
CA TRP A 683 -7.68 -0.60 7.65
C TRP A 683 -8.14 -1.17 6.32
N MET A 684 -8.68 -2.39 6.27
CA MET A 684 -9.09 -3.03 5.01
C MET A 684 -10.46 -2.53 4.57
N ALA A 685 -10.53 -1.22 4.32
CA ALA A 685 -11.66 -0.54 3.71
C ALA A 685 -13.00 -1.12 4.16
N ARG A 686 -13.28 -1.17 5.47
CA ARG A 686 -14.48 -1.79 6.08
C ARG A 686 -15.82 -1.24 5.54
N TRP A 687 -15.74 -0.18 4.75
CA TRP A 687 -16.81 0.50 4.05
C TRP A 687 -17.01 0.00 2.60
N ILE A 688 -16.14 -0.87 2.09
CA ILE A 688 -16.22 -1.54 0.79
C ILE A 688 -16.62 -3.00 1.04
N ASP A 689 -17.62 -3.47 0.31
CA ASP A 689 -18.03 -4.88 0.33
C ASP A 689 -17.03 -5.75 -0.48
N VAL A 690 -16.04 -6.32 0.20
CA VAL A 690 -14.98 -7.20 -0.37
C VAL A 690 -15.44 -8.65 -0.48
#